data_AF-A0A9E7YRQ2-F1
#
_entry.id   AF-A0A9E7YRQ2-F1
#
_cell.length_a   1.000
_cell.length_b   1.000
_cell.length_c   1.000
_cell.angle_alpha   90.00
_cell.angle_beta   90.00
_cell.angle_gamma   90.00
#
_symmetry.space_group_name_H-M   'P 1'
#
loop_
_entity.id
_entity.type
_entity.pdbx_description
1 polymer ?
#
loop_
_entity_poly.entity_id
_entity_poly.type
_entity_poly.pdbx_seq_one_letter_code
_entity_poly.pdbx_strand_id
1 'polypeptide(L)'
;MLPAALAAWMASAAAHQWWRWLTLMDDDPMSVTGYAIGALAVMLLPVALVVPSLAAHGLIRPLRASLGDAVAVMAVAGLLSAAAAVTADSVRWHDAAHVQARDGPADVVAVVRVRSPAVSSTVRGSDCQVDGRVVSLSIRRSPANPLSERSTVPSRADIRVLLSGDVCSALTDTAVYRFPGTLSTASYGRQPLWLTCDDMRVPDVVSAPSGTARIVKAMQQGLLRACDRLSDQARVLVPGLTVGVLGQDVVRVRDTASGAASHGSEEGLLSGTERVGGVDAAYAALLEEQFRRSGIMHLMAVSGGHFMVIAGLVHRLCSRVLAPRWATGLVMAVSDVMLAIVVFPSDSVLRALLMGLFGAAAVAAGRRGQSVSSLSWTVIIVLLIAPSMSVSYGFALSCAAVLGIVLFAGPLTDWLACMLPRLLSAPLAMTIAAQSLTLPIQILMDPQLPLASVPANLLVGPVVGFATMAGLVALFISWLMPQCGYVLAWIAGCGTSVMERVAAMVSDNEFATMPWAGDIPGALLMVLVESACATVLILATRWLRLLRSDGSGDGGQSFRPRLRDRIRIWWSQTVTMFDGDTDGGDRPVPHTKVAAGAIPVASMTGAHDGSCPAVWEDGDHGKQGRLASPVHHRVRR
;
A
#
# COMPACT_ATOMS: atom_id res chain seq x y z
N MET A 1 -0.72 18.99 7.26
CA MET A 1 -0.80 18.09 6.09
C MET A 1 -1.75 16.92 6.29
N LEU A 2 -1.71 16.14 7.39
CA LEU A 2 -2.65 15.02 7.59
C LEU A 2 -4.14 15.39 7.44
N PRO A 3 -4.64 16.50 8.04
CA PRO A 3 -6.04 16.92 7.81
C PRO A 3 -6.37 17.26 6.36
N ALA A 4 -5.40 17.81 5.62
CA ALA A 4 -5.55 18.12 4.20
C ALA A 4 -5.61 16.86 3.34
N ALA A 5 -4.83 15.82 3.68
CA ALA A 5 -4.91 14.52 3.03
C ALA A 5 -6.25 13.82 3.28
N LEU A 6 -6.79 13.92 4.51
CA LEU A 6 -8.12 13.39 4.83
C LEU A 6 -9.23 14.16 4.09
N ALA A 7 -9.14 15.49 4.04
CA ALA A 7 -10.07 16.32 3.29
C ALA A 7 -10.03 16.01 1.79
N ALA A 8 -8.84 15.88 1.20
CA ALA A 8 -8.62 15.44 -0.17
C ALA A 8 -9.26 14.08 -0.47
N TRP A 9 -9.06 13.10 0.42
CA TRP A 9 -9.63 11.76 0.27
C TRP A 9 -11.16 11.79 0.34
N MET A 10 -11.72 12.41 1.38
CA MET A 10 -13.16 12.53 1.57
C MET A 10 -13.82 13.23 0.38
N ALA A 11 -13.22 14.33 -0.11
CA ALA A 11 -13.73 15.07 -1.26
C ALA A 11 -13.68 14.24 -2.56
N SER A 12 -12.58 13.51 -2.80
CA SER A 12 -12.47 12.61 -3.95
C SER A 12 -13.50 11.47 -3.88
N ALA A 13 -13.64 10.80 -2.73
CA ALA A 13 -14.60 9.71 -2.57
C ALA A 13 -16.05 10.19 -2.69
N ALA A 14 -16.37 11.35 -2.12
CA ALA A 14 -17.69 11.96 -2.24
C ALA A 14 -18.00 12.36 -3.69
N ALA A 15 -17.01 12.85 -4.44
CA ALA A 15 -17.14 13.15 -5.87
C ALA A 15 -17.47 11.90 -6.70
N HIS A 16 -16.78 10.77 -6.48
CA HIS A 16 -17.09 9.48 -7.11
C HIS A 16 -18.51 9.01 -6.80
N GLN A 17 -18.93 9.12 -5.54
CA GLN A 17 -20.26 8.70 -5.11
C GLN A 17 -21.36 9.59 -5.70
N TRP A 18 -21.11 10.90 -5.76
CA TRP A 18 -21.97 11.88 -6.40
C TRP A 18 -22.14 11.61 -7.89
N TRP A 19 -21.05 11.33 -8.60
CA TRP A 19 -21.08 10.99 -10.02
C TRP A 19 -21.96 9.76 -10.29
N ARG A 20 -21.77 8.70 -9.50
CA ARG A 20 -22.58 7.48 -9.60
C ARG A 20 -24.08 7.74 -9.40
N TRP A 21 -24.41 8.57 -8.42
CA TRP A 21 -25.80 8.95 -8.14
C TRP A 21 -26.42 9.73 -9.30
N LEU A 22 -25.68 10.69 -9.90
CA LEU A 22 -26.13 11.43 -11.07
C LEU A 22 -26.44 10.50 -12.25
N THR A 23 -25.53 9.57 -12.56
CA THR A 23 -25.70 8.64 -13.69
C THR A 23 -26.82 7.61 -13.49
N LEU A 24 -27.35 7.48 -12.27
CA LEU A 24 -28.51 6.63 -11.96
C LEU A 24 -29.84 7.38 -12.09
N MET A 25 -29.84 8.72 -12.04
CA MET A 25 -31.05 9.53 -12.04
C MET A 25 -31.36 10.18 -13.38
N ASP A 26 -30.36 10.45 -14.21
CA ASP A 26 -30.53 11.17 -15.47
C ASP A 26 -29.74 10.46 -16.60
N ASP A 27 -30.37 10.28 -17.76
CA ASP A 27 -29.71 9.69 -18.94
C ASP A 27 -28.64 10.65 -19.52
N ASP A 28 -28.73 11.95 -19.20
CA ASP A 28 -27.80 12.99 -19.64
C ASP A 28 -27.29 13.81 -18.43
N PRO A 29 -26.19 13.41 -17.76
CA PRO A 29 -25.74 13.94 -16.46
C PRO A 29 -25.27 15.40 -16.49
N MET A 30 -25.38 16.10 -17.63
CA MET A 30 -24.82 17.41 -17.90
C MET A 30 -25.85 18.56 -17.91
N SER A 31 -27.05 18.39 -17.34
CA SER A 31 -27.91 19.55 -17.06
C SER A 31 -27.14 20.55 -16.16
N VAL A 32 -26.81 21.70 -16.76
CA VAL A 32 -25.76 22.65 -16.30
C VAL A 32 -26.01 23.16 -14.87
N THR A 33 -27.26 23.18 -14.42
CA THR A 33 -27.68 23.66 -13.11
C THR A 33 -27.55 22.62 -11.99
N GLY A 34 -27.77 21.33 -12.25
CA GLY A 34 -27.59 20.25 -11.26
C GLY A 34 -26.12 19.93 -11.01
N TYR A 35 -25.32 19.97 -12.07
CA TYR A 35 -23.89 19.66 -12.05
C TYR A 35 -23.08 20.65 -11.20
N ALA A 36 -23.30 21.96 -11.37
CA ALA A 36 -22.54 22.99 -10.68
C ALA A 36 -22.85 23.07 -9.18
N ILE A 37 -24.14 22.94 -8.80
CA ILE A 37 -24.59 23.01 -7.40
C ILE A 37 -24.16 21.75 -6.63
N GLY A 38 -24.32 20.58 -7.26
CA GLY A 38 -23.89 19.30 -6.71
C GLY A 38 -22.38 19.19 -6.51
N ALA A 39 -21.60 19.58 -7.53
CA ALA A 39 -20.15 19.61 -7.43
C ALA A 39 -19.69 20.54 -6.31
N LEU A 40 -20.21 21.78 -6.23
CA LEU A 40 -19.82 22.75 -5.20
C LEU A 40 -20.18 22.28 -3.78
N ALA A 41 -21.36 21.66 -3.60
CA ALA A 41 -21.78 21.10 -2.32
C ALA A 41 -20.90 19.92 -1.88
N VAL A 42 -20.57 19.01 -2.80
CA VAL A 42 -19.70 17.86 -2.55
C VAL A 42 -18.25 18.29 -2.29
N MET A 43 -17.80 19.38 -2.91
CA MET A 43 -16.47 19.95 -2.71
C MET A 43 -16.33 20.64 -1.33
N LEU A 44 -17.39 21.23 -0.79
CA LEU A 44 -17.35 22.03 0.45
C LEU A 44 -17.78 21.26 1.71
N LEU A 45 -18.63 20.24 1.59
CA LEU A 45 -19.13 19.43 2.72
C LEU A 45 -18.02 18.78 3.57
N PRO A 46 -16.96 18.18 2.99
CA PRO A 46 -15.87 17.56 3.77
C PRO A 46 -15.05 18.60 4.55
N VAL A 47 -14.83 19.78 3.96
CA VAL A 47 -14.15 20.90 4.62
C VAL A 47 -14.99 21.39 5.80
N ALA A 48 -16.31 21.48 5.63
CA ALA A 48 -17.25 21.87 6.67
C ALA A 48 -17.42 20.82 7.79
N LEU A 49 -17.12 19.53 7.56
CA LEU A 49 -17.16 18.47 8.58
C LEU A 49 -15.84 18.32 9.36
N VAL A 50 -14.71 18.45 8.67
CA VAL A 50 -13.38 18.28 9.29
C VAL A 50 -13.06 19.44 10.24
N VAL A 51 -13.39 20.68 9.88
CA VAL A 51 -13.07 21.88 10.68
C VAL A 51 -13.74 21.86 12.07
N PRO A 52 -15.05 21.58 12.22
CA PRO A 52 -15.70 21.47 13.52
C PRO A 52 -15.25 20.26 14.34
N SER A 53 -14.92 19.12 13.70
CA SER A 53 -14.45 17.93 14.41
C SER A 53 -13.10 18.17 15.11
N LEU A 54 -12.19 18.90 14.45
CA LEU A 54 -10.91 19.34 15.00
C LEU A 54 -11.11 20.38 16.11
N ALA A 55 -12.14 21.22 15.99
CA ALA A 55 -12.55 22.18 17.02
C ALA A 55 -13.03 21.48 18.29
N ALA A 56 -13.90 20.49 18.13
CA ALA A 56 -14.50 19.73 19.22
C ALA A 56 -13.45 18.95 20.05
N HIS A 57 -12.38 18.44 19.41
CA HIS A 57 -11.32 17.68 20.10
C HIS A 57 -10.28 18.56 20.81
N GLY A 58 -10.46 19.89 20.82
CA GLY A 58 -9.60 20.83 21.55
C GLY A 58 -8.21 21.03 20.93
N LEU A 59 -7.97 20.55 19.70
CA LEU A 59 -6.74 20.81 18.96
C LEU A 59 -6.62 22.28 18.48
N ILE A 60 -7.71 23.04 18.53
CA ILE A 60 -7.81 24.43 18.03
C ILE A 60 -7.35 25.50 19.04
N ARG A 61 -7.22 25.17 20.33
CA ARG A 61 -6.90 26.18 21.36
C ARG A 61 -5.54 26.92 21.19
N PRO A 62 -4.45 26.33 20.65
CA PRO A 62 -3.19 27.06 20.45
C PRO A 62 -3.09 27.85 19.13
N LEU A 63 -4.19 28.00 18.38
CA LEU A 63 -4.15 28.12 16.91
C LEU A 63 -4.90 29.33 16.33
N ARG A 64 -5.24 30.35 17.13
CA ARG A 64 -6.02 31.51 16.63
C ARG A 64 -5.35 32.27 15.46
N ALA A 65 -4.02 32.17 15.30
CA ALA A 65 -3.28 32.92 14.28
C ALA A 65 -3.13 32.18 12.92
N SER A 66 -3.07 30.85 12.89
CA SER A 66 -2.81 30.06 11.65
C SER A 66 -3.93 29.10 11.27
N LEU A 67 -5.11 29.25 11.89
CA LEU A 67 -6.31 28.48 11.53
C LEU A 67 -6.73 28.75 10.08
N GLY A 68 -6.57 30.00 9.62
CA GLY A 68 -6.89 30.42 8.26
C GLY A 68 -6.10 29.63 7.21
N ASP A 69 -4.77 29.59 7.35
CA ASP A 69 -3.90 28.89 6.39
C ASP A 69 -4.14 27.38 6.39
N ALA A 70 -4.34 26.78 7.56
CA ALA A 70 -4.63 25.36 7.65
C ALA A 70 -5.97 25.01 7.00
N VAL A 71 -7.01 25.83 7.20
CA VAL A 71 -8.31 25.68 6.54
C VAL A 71 -8.19 25.91 5.04
N ALA A 72 -7.42 26.90 4.61
CA ALA A 72 -7.16 27.18 3.20
C ALA A 72 -6.46 25.98 2.53
N VAL A 73 -5.43 25.40 3.14
CA VAL A 73 -4.75 24.21 2.60
C VAL A 73 -5.68 22.99 2.53
N MET A 74 -6.53 22.77 3.54
CA MET A 74 -7.55 21.71 3.49
C MET A 74 -8.57 21.94 2.37
N ALA A 75 -9.04 23.17 2.22
CA ALA A 75 -9.99 23.55 1.18
C ALA A 75 -9.39 23.38 -0.21
N VAL A 76 -8.16 23.87 -0.44
CA VAL A 76 -7.46 23.73 -1.73
C VAL A 76 -7.21 22.25 -2.05
N ALA A 77 -6.72 21.46 -1.09
CA ALA A 77 -6.48 20.03 -1.31
C ALA A 77 -7.78 19.26 -1.61
N GLY A 78 -8.86 19.58 -0.89
CA GLY A 78 -10.20 19.03 -1.12
C GLY A 78 -10.76 19.40 -2.50
N LEU A 79 -10.75 20.68 -2.84
CA LEU A 79 -11.22 21.21 -4.13
C LEU A 79 -10.47 20.60 -5.31
N LEU A 80 -9.13 20.57 -5.26
CA LEU A 80 -8.32 20.02 -6.34
C LEU A 80 -8.57 18.50 -6.51
N SER A 81 -8.72 17.77 -5.40
CA SER A 81 -8.96 16.32 -5.46
C SER A 81 -10.36 15.98 -5.96
N ALA A 82 -11.39 16.73 -5.54
CA ALA A 82 -12.74 16.59 -6.07
C ALA A 82 -12.83 16.99 -7.54
N ALA A 83 -12.19 18.09 -7.94
CA ALA A 83 -12.12 18.48 -9.35
C ALA A 83 -11.40 17.42 -10.20
N ALA A 84 -10.30 16.85 -9.71
CA ALA A 84 -9.62 15.73 -10.37
C ALA A 84 -10.52 14.50 -10.52
N ALA A 85 -11.28 14.14 -9.47
CA ALA A 85 -12.22 13.02 -9.51
C ALA A 85 -13.34 13.24 -10.52
N VAL A 86 -14.04 14.37 -10.44
CA VAL A 86 -15.13 14.71 -11.36
C VAL A 86 -14.64 14.77 -12.81
N THR A 87 -13.47 15.37 -13.07
CA THR A 87 -12.91 15.40 -14.43
C THR A 87 -12.51 14.02 -14.93
N ALA A 88 -11.94 13.17 -14.07
CA ALA A 88 -11.60 11.79 -14.44
C ALA A 88 -12.86 10.98 -14.79
N ASP A 89 -13.92 11.10 -14.00
CA ASP A 89 -15.19 10.40 -14.27
C ASP A 89 -15.89 10.95 -15.51
N SER A 90 -15.84 12.28 -15.72
CA SER A 90 -16.34 12.93 -16.95
C SER A 90 -15.62 12.42 -18.19
N VAL A 91 -14.28 12.31 -18.14
CA VAL A 91 -13.48 11.78 -19.25
C VAL A 91 -13.80 10.30 -19.50
N ARG A 92 -13.97 9.49 -18.45
CA ARG A 92 -14.37 8.09 -18.58
C ARG A 92 -15.76 7.95 -19.19
N TRP A 93 -16.71 8.80 -18.79
CA TRP A 93 -18.07 8.78 -19.31
C TRP A 93 -18.14 9.12 -20.80
N HIS A 94 -17.25 9.97 -21.32
CA HIS A 94 -17.22 10.31 -22.75
C HIS A 94 -16.25 9.45 -23.58
N ASP A 95 -15.56 8.48 -22.95
CA ASP A 95 -14.65 7.60 -23.67
C ASP A 95 -15.43 6.65 -24.59
N ALA A 96 -14.99 6.52 -25.84
CA ALA A 96 -15.67 5.74 -26.86
C ALA A 96 -15.92 4.27 -26.47
N ALA A 97 -15.00 3.65 -25.71
CA ALA A 97 -15.18 2.27 -25.25
C ALA A 97 -16.26 2.17 -24.16
N HIS A 98 -16.37 3.18 -23.28
CA HIS A 98 -17.42 3.22 -22.25
C HIS A 98 -18.79 3.57 -22.83
N VAL A 99 -18.87 4.44 -23.84
CA VAL A 99 -20.10 4.66 -24.62
C VAL A 99 -20.53 3.34 -25.26
N GLN A 100 -19.63 2.70 -26.01
CA GLN A 100 -19.97 1.46 -26.73
C GLN A 100 -20.43 0.34 -25.80
N ALA A 101 -19.78 0.17 -24.65
CA ALA A 101 -20.14 -0.87 -23.70
C ALA A 101 -21.49 -0.61 -22.99
N ARG A 102 -21.91 0.66 -22.84
CA ARG A 102 -23.22 1.02 -22.28
C ARG A 102 -24.37 0.72 -23.22
N ASP A 103 -24.15 0.89 -24.53
CA ASP A 103 -25.14 0.58 -25.57
C ASP A 103 -25.38 -0.94 -25.71
N GLY A 104 -24.53 -1.76 -25.09
CA GLY A 104 -24.64 -3.22 -25.02
C GLY A 104 -23.37 -3.94 -25.48
N PRO A 105 -23.36 -5.28 -25.41
CA PRO A 105 -22.24 -6.08 -25.89
C PRO A 105 -22.04 -5.86 -27.40
N ALA A 106 -20.82 -5.54 -27.81
CA ALA A 106 -20.49 -5.26 -29.21
C ALA A 106 -19.23 -6.00 -29.64
N ASP A 107 -19.25 -6.56 -30.86
CA ASP A 107 -18.07 -7.14 -31.48
C ASP A 107 -17.15 -6.01 -31.99
N VAL A 108 -15.95 -5.95 -31.43
CA VAL A 108 -14.99 -4.87 -31.68
C VAL A 108 -13.61 -5.45 -31.95
N VAL A 109 -12.79 -4.65 -32.60
CA VAL A 109 -11.35 -4.85 -32.61
C VAL A 109 -10.72 -3.75 -31.79
N ALA A 110 -10.17 -4.13 -30.65
CA ALA A 110 -9.51 -3.23 -29.71
C ALA A 110 -8.00 -3.33 -29.87
N VAL A 111 -7.34 -2.20 -30.08
CA VAL A 111 -5.89 -2.10 -29.98
C VAL A 111 -5.56 -1.77 -28.54
N VAL A 112 -4.94 -2.70 -27.82
CA VAL A 112 -4.74 -2.61 -26.37
C VAL A 112 -3.25 -2.64 -26.05
N ARG A 113 -2.80 -1.67 -25.25
CA ARG A 113 -1.48 -1.70 -24.61
C ARG A 113 -1.56 -2.52 -23.34
N VAL A 114 -0.91 -3.67 -23.34
CA VAL A 114 -0.86 -4.58 -22.18
C VAL A 114 -0.04 -3.94 -21.05
N ARG A 115 -0.56 -3.98 -19.82
CA ARG A 115 0.09 -3.40 -18.62
C ARG A 115 0.40 -4.42 -17.53
N SER A 116 -0.08 -5.65 -17.68
CA SER A 116 0.10 -6.72 -16.72
C SER A 116 0.45 -8.02 -17.45
N PRO A 117 1.24 -8.91 -16.83
CA PRO A 117 1.46 -10.24 -17.34
C PRO A 117 0.16 -11.02 -17.45
N ALA A 118 0.13 -11.99 -18.37
CA ALA A 118 -0.97 -12.94 -18.48
C ALA A 118 -1.04 -13.79 -17.21
N VAL A 119 -2.16 -13.64 -16.50
CA VAL A 119 -2.50 -14.45 -15.33
C VAL A 119 -3.65 -15.39 -15.65
N SER A 120 -3.80 -16.48 -14.90
CA SER A 120 -4.95 -17.37 -15.04
C SER A 120 -6.27 -16.61 -14.90
N SER A 121 -7.23 -16.91 -15.77
CA SER A 121 -8.54 -16.26 -15.77
C SER A 121 -9.33 -16.64 -14.50
N THR A 122 -10.02 -15.66 -13.91
CA THR A 122 -11.02 -15.92 -12.86
C THR A 122 -12.39 -16.28 -13.43
N VAL A 123 -12.59 -16.12 -14.75
CA VAL A 123 -13.84 -16.34 -15.46
C VAL A 123 -13.81 -17.70 -16.15
N ARG A 124 -14.88 -18.51 -15.98
CA ARG A 124 -15.05 -19.77 -16.70
C ARG A 124 -15.17 -19.51 -18.20
N GLY A 125 -14.51 -20.33 -19.01
CA GLY A 125 -14.54 -20.23 -20.48
C GLY A 125 -13.38 -19.44 -21.08
N SER A 126 -12.53 -18.83 -20.24
CA SER A 126 -11.27 -18.22 -20.66
C SER A 126 -10.09 -18.83 -19.90
N ASP A 127 -8.95 -19.00 -20.55
CA ASP A 127 -7.75 -19.63 -19.98
C ASP A 127 -6.89 -18.61 -19.22
N CYS A 128 -6.78 -17.39 -19.75
CA CYS A 128 -6.03 -16.32 -19.11
C CYS A 128 -6.71 -14.97 -19.22
N GLN A 129 -6.25 -14.04 -18.38
CA GLN A 129 -6.68 -12.66 -18.37
C GLN A 129 -5.46 -11.72 -18.31
N VAL A 130 -5.61 -10.58 -18.96
CA VAL A 130 -4.62 -9.51 -19.01
C VAL A 130 -5.31 -8.16 -18.84
N ASP A 131 -4.79 -7.34 -17.95
CA ASP A 131 -5.21 -5.95 -17.83
C ASP A 131 -4.35 -5.04 -18.72
N GLY A 132 -5.00 -4.11 -19.41
CA GLY A 132 -4.38 -3.19 -20.34
C GLY A 132 -5.14 -1.88 -20.48
N ARG A 133 -4.65 -1.03 -21.39
CA ARG A 133 -5.30 0.23 -21.75
C ARG A 133 -5.60 0.24 -23.24
N VAL A 134 -6.86 0.50 -23.60
CA VAL A 134 -7.27 0.68 -24.99
C VAL A 134 -6.54 1.89 -25.57
N VAL A 135 -6.06 1.75 -26.80
CA VAL A 135 -5.43 2.82 -27.60
C VAL A 135 -6.42 3.30 -28.65
N SER A 136 -7.07 2.35 -29.33
CA SER A 136 -8.12 2.60 -30.30
C SER A 136 -9.08 1.43 -30.36
N LEU A 137 -10.31 1.72 -30.76
CA LEU A 137 -11.38 0.75 -30.92
C LEU A 137 -12.02 0.92 -32.30
N SER A 138 -12.33 -0.19 -32.94
CA SER A 138 -13.08 -0.22 -34.20
C SER A 138 -14.21 -1.23 -34.10
N ILE A 139 -15.42 -0.80 -34.47
CA ILE A 139 -16.63 -1.62 -34.36
C ILE A 139 -16.71 -2.54 -35.59
N ARG A 140 -17.01 -3.82 -35.36
CA ARG A 140 -17.24 -4.81 -36.41
C ARG A 140 -18.74 -5.02 -36.60
N ARG A 141 -19.23 -4.99 -37.85
CA ARG A 141 -20.65 -5.27 -38.14
C ARG A 141 -20.96 -6.77 -38.23
N SER A 142 -19.97 -7.60 -38.59
CA SER A 142 -20.14 -9.04 -38.70
C SER A 142 -18.86 -9.78 -38.31
N PRO A 143 -18.91 -10.78 -37.41
CA PRO A 143 -17.73 -11.53 -36.95
C PRO A 143 -17.00 -12.24 -38.10
N ALA A 144 -17.72 -12.62 -39.17
CA ALA A 144 -17.21 -13.41 -40.28
C ALA A 144 -16.48 -12.61 -41.39
N ASN A 145 -16.56 -11.27 -41.39
CA ASN A 145 -15.95 -10.45 -42.44
C ASN A 145 -15.01 -9.37 -41.87
N PRO A 146 -13.68 -9.53 -42.03
CA PRO A 146 -12.68 -8.57 -41.53
C PRO A 146 -12.73 -7.21 -42.24
N LEU A 147 -13.37 -7.10 -43.42
CA LEU A 147 -13.56 -5.84 -44.15
C LEU A 147 -14.73 -4.99 -43.63
N SER A 148 -15.45 -5.44 -42.60
CA SER A 148 -16.61 -4.74 -42.02
C SER A 148 -16.24 -3.75 -40.90
N GLU A 149 -14.95 -3.45 -40.74
CA GLU A 149 -14.41 -2.57 -39.70
C GLU A 149 -14.75 -1.10 -39.99
N ARG A 150 -15.39 -0.44 -39.01
CA ARG A 150 -15.65 1.01 -39.07
C ARG A 150 -14.38 1.80 -38.73
N SER A 151 -14.41 3.11 -39.00
CA SER A 151 -13.35 4.05 -38.62
C SER A 151 -12.88 3.83 -37.17
N THR A 152 -11.57 3.72 -37.00
CA THR A 152 -10.92 3.57 -35.70
C THR A 152 -11.13 4.82 -34.85
N VAL A 153 -11.67 4.65 -33.65
CA VAL A 153 -11.89 5.72 -32.68
C VAL A 153 -10.84 5.61 -31.57
N PRO A 154 -10.13 6.70 -31.20
CA PRO A 154 -9.20 6.66 -30.08
C PRO A 154 -9.94 6.46 -28.76
N SER A 155 -9.36 5.69 -27.86
CA SER A 155 -9.87 5.48 -26.49
C SER A 155 -8.69 5.42 -25.52
N ARG A 156 -8.93 5.73 -24.25
CA ARG A 156 -7.96 5.60 -23.15
C ARG A 156 -8.51 4.79 -21.99
N ALA A 157 -9.56 4.01 -22.22
CA ALA A 157 -10.18 3.18 -21.20
C ALA A 157 -9.23 2.08 -20.70
N ASP A 158 -9.24 1.84 -19.40
CA ASP A 158 -8.61 0.66 -18.81
C ASP A 158 -9.57 -0.55 -19.02
N ILE A 159 -9.02 -1.68 -19.47
CA ILE A 159 -9.78 -2.84 -19.93
C ILE A 159 -9.13 -4.14 -19.46
N ARG A 160 -9.95 -5.14 -19.15
CA ARG A 160 -9.53 -6.53 -18.97
C ARG A 160 -9.79 -7.32 -20.23
N VAL A 161 -8.76 -7.95 -20.77
CA VAL A 161 -8.85 -8.85 -21.92
C VAL A 161 -8.86 -10.29 -21.39
N LEU A 162 -9.93 -11.01 -21.69
CA LEU A 162 -10.15 -12.42 -21.37
C LEU A 162 -9.88 -13.23 -22.63
N LEU A 163 -8.95 -14.18 -22.54
CA LEU A 163 -8.42 -14.91 -23.69
C LEU A 163 -8.57 -16.42 -23.48
N SER A 164 -8.90 -17.12 -24.55
CA SER A 164 -8.93 -18.59 -24.61
C SER A 164 -7.87 -19.10 -25.58
N GLY A 165 -7.21 -20.21 -25.24
CA GLY A 165 -6.18 -20.86 -26.06
C GLY A 165 -4.73 -20.48 -25.72
N ASP A 166 -3.79 -20.93 -26.56
CA ASP A 166 -2.34 -20.89 -26.31
C ASP A 166 -1.70 -19.48 -26.39
N VAL A 167 -2.48 -18.47 -26.77
CA VAL A 167 -2.08 -17.06 -26.94
C VAL A 167 -1.52 -16.45 -25.66
N CYS A 168 -1.95 -16.95 -24.51
CA CYS A 168 -1.60 -16.44 -23.19
C CYS A 168 -0.08 -16.38 -22.95
N SER A 169 0.68 -17.30 -23.55
CA SER A 169 2.14 -17.36 -23.41
C SER A 169 2.89 -16.33 -24.29
N ALA A 170 2.29 -15.92 -25.41
CA ALA A 170 2.93 -15.01 -26.36
C ALA A 170 2.94 -13.55 -25.90
N LEU A 171 2.07 -13.20 -24.95
CA LEU A 171 1.87 -11.82 -24.51
C LEU A 171 3.07 -11.28 -23.73
N THR A 172 3.39 -10.02 -23.98
CA THR A 172 4.49 -9.29 -23.34
C THR A 172 3.98 -7.99 -22.78
N ASP A 173 4.38 -7.67 -21.56
CA ASP A 173 4.08 -6.38 -20.93
C ASP A 173 4.55 -5.23 -21.82
N THR A 174 3.77 -4.14 -21.82
CA THR A 174 3.98 -2.89 -22.58
C THR A 174 3.84 -2.99 -24.09
N ALA A 175 3.72 -4.20 -24.67
CA ALA A 175 3.44 -4.33 -26.09
C ALA A 175 1.98 -3.98 -26.41
N VAL A 176 1.76 -3.54 -27.64
CA VAL A 176 0.44 -3.18 -28.13
C VAL A 176 -0.01 -4.26 -29.09
N TYR A 177 -1.12 -4.89 -28.74
CA TYR A 177 -1.72 -6.00 -29.47
C TYR A 177 -3.08 -5.59 -30.01
N ARG A 178 -3.47 -6.21 -31.11
CA ARG A 178 -4.81 -6.06 -31.68
C ARG A 178 -5.65 -7.28 -31.29
N PHE A 179 -6.72 -7.02 -30.55
CA PHE A 179 -7.62 -8.04 -30.02
C PHE A 179 -9.00 -7.92 -30.66
N PRO A 180 -9.40 -8.86 -31.51
CA PRO A 180 -10.79 -9.02 -31.92
C PRO A 180 -11.57 -9.72 -30.81
N GLY A 181 -12.72 -9.18 -30.42
CA GLY A 181 -13.52 -9.79 -29.36
C GLY A 181 -14.79 -9.00 -29.04
N THR A 182 -15.57 -9.55 -28.12
CA THR A 182 -16.80 -8.91 -27.64
C THR A 182 -16.48 -7.99 -26.48
N LEU A 183 -16.74 -6.70 -26.63
CA LEU A 183 -16.65 -5.72 -25.56
C LEU A 183 -17.93 -5.74 -24.73
N SER A 184 -17.79 -5.84 -23.41
CA SER A 184 -18.89 -5.74 -22.47
C SER A 184 -18.50 -4.90 -21.25
N THR A 185 -19.50 -4.45 -20.49
CA THR A 185 -19.27 -3.94 -19.14
C THR A 185 -18.83 -5.08 -18.22
N ALA A 186 -17.93 -4.77 -17.30
CA ALA A 186 -17.50 -5.73 -16.30
C ALA A 186 -18.64 -6.02 -15.32
N SER A 187 -18.92 -7.30 -15.07
CA SER A 187 -19.92 -7.69 -14.06
C SER A 187 -19.35 -7.62 -12.63
N TYR A 188 -18.03 -7.80 -12.48
CA TYR A 188 -17.31 -7.67 -11.22
C TYR A 188 -15.84 -7.33 -11.45
N GLY A 189 -15.11 -7.01 -10.38
CA GLY A 189 -13.68 -6.71 -10.44
C GLY A 189 -13.35 -5.24 -10.66
N ARG A 190 -12.05 -4.94 -10.79
CA ARG A 190 -11.51 -3.56 -10.75
C ARG A 190 -11.52 -2.85 -12.11
N GLN A 191 -11.52 -3.62 -13.20
CA GLN A 191 -11.55 -3.06 -14.56
C GLN A 191 -13.01 -2.86 -14.98
N PRO A 192 -13.39 -1.67 -15.49
CA PRO A 192 -14.78 -1.38 -15.82
C PRO A 192 -15.26 -2.06 -17.12
N LEU A 193 -14.32 -2.47 -17.98
CA LEU A 193 -14.61 -3.06 -19.29
C LEU A 193 -13.94 -4.41 -19.42
N TRP A 194 -14.66 -5.37 -20.00
CA TRP A 194 -14.15 -6.69 -20.37
C TRP A 194 -14.17 -6.84 -21.89
N LEU A 195 -13.13 -7.46 -22.43
CA LEU A 195 -13.04 -7.88 -23.83
C LEU A 195 -12.86 -9.39 -23.85
N THR A 196 -13.86 -10.13 -24.30
CA THR A 196 -13.78 -11.59 -24.44
C THR A 196 -13.33 -11.95 -25.85
N CYS A 197 -12.20 -12.63 -25.94
CA CYS A 197 -11.59 -13.06 -27.18
C CYS A 197 -11.61 -14.59 -27.26
N ASP A 198 -12.53 -15.12 -28.06
CA ASP A 198 -12.66 -16.57 -28.28
C ASP A 198 -11.79 -17.01 -29.47
N ASP A 199 -11.17 -18.19 -29.34
CA ASP A 199 -10.42 -18.90 -30.40
C ASP A 199 -9.38 -18.08 -31.19
N MET A 200 -8.58 -17.28 -30.48
CA MET A 200 -7.46 -16.55 -31.05
C MET A 200 -6.23 -17.44 -31.20
N ARG A 201 -5.53 -17.37 -32.34
CA ARG A 201 -4.28 -18.12 -32.60
C ARG A 201 -3.02 -17.32 -32.23
N VAL A 202 -2.89 -16.10 -32.74
CA VAL A 202 -1.80 -15.16 -32.38
C VAL A 202 -2.32 -13.73 -32.59
N PRO A 203 -2.22 -12.83 -31.59
CA PRO A 203 -2.63 -11.45 -31.75
C PRO A 203 -1.60 -10.66 -32.56
N ASP A 204 -2.09 -9.82 -33.49
CA ASP A 204 -1.22 -8.97 -34.30
C ASP A 204 -0.50 -7.95 -33.40
N VAL A 205 0.83 -7.96 -33.46
CA VAL A 205 1.69 -7.01 -32.72
C VAL A 205 1.72 -5.69 -33.48
N VAL A 206 1.04 -4.68 -32.95
CA VAL A 206 0.98 -3.33 -33.53
C VAL A 206 2.26 -2.55 -33.18
N SER A 207 2.81 -2.75 -31.98
CA SER A 207 4.09 -2.18 -31.59
C SER A 207 4.87 -3.10 -30.68
N ALA A 208 6.17 -3.27 -30.98
CA ALA A 208 7.09 -4.06 -30.19
C ALA A 208 7.23 -3.55 -28.74
N PRO A 209 7.53 -4.45 -27.77
CA PRO A 209 7.74 -4.06 -26.39
C PRO A 209 8.98 -3.15 -26.25
N SER A 210 8.92 -2.25 -25.27
CA SER A 210 10.05 -1.40 -24.92
C SER A 210 11.29 -2.22 -24.53
N GLY A 211 12.50 -1.66 -24.71
CA GLY A 211 13.75 -2.35 -24.35
C GLY A 211 13.80 -2.74 -22.87
N THR A 212 13.31 -1.87 -21.99
CA THR A 212 13.19 -2.12 -20.55
C THR A 212 12.20 -3.24 -20.24
N ALA A 213 11.05 -3.32 -20.91
CA ALA A 213 10.10 -4.41 -20.71
C ALA A 213 10.64 -5.78 -21.15
N ARG A 214 11.47 -5.83 -22.21
CA ARG A 214 12.15 -7.07 -22.60
C ARG A 214 13.13 -7.54 -21.52
N ILE A 215 13.90 -6.61 -20.94
CA ILE A 215 14.82 -6.86 -19.82
C ILE A 215 14.03 -7.38 -18.60
N VAL A 216 12.96 -6.69 -18.19
CA VAL A 216 12.13 -7.09 -17.05
C VAL A 216 11.52 -8.47 -17.25
N LYS A 217 10.95 -8.73 -18.44
CA LYS A 217 10.39 -10.05 -18.77
C LYS A 217 11.46 -11.14 -18.70
N ALA A 218 12.67 -10.88 -19.19
CA ALA A 218 13.78 -11.83 -19.11
C ALA A 218 14.20 -12.12 -17.66
N MET A 219 14.23 -11.09 -16.78
CA MET A 219 14.50 -11.26 -15.35
C MET A 219 13.42 -12.12 -14.67
N GLN A 220 12.15 -11.78 -14.86
CA GLN A 220 11.02 -12.51 -14.27
C GLN A 220 10.97 -13.96 -14.76
N GLN A 221 11.17 -14.20 -16.07
CA GLN A 221 11.27 -15.55 -16.62
C GLN A 221 12.48 -16.32 -16.09
N GLY A 222 13.62 -15.65 -15.89
CA GLY A 222 14.80 -16.24 -15.24
C GLY A 222 14.47 -16.76 -13.84
N LEU A 223 13.76 -15.96 -13.03
CA LEU A 223 13.33 -16.37 -11.70
C LEU A 223 12.35 -17.55 -11.74
N LEU A 224 11.36 -17.50 -12.64
CA LEU A 224 10.37 -18.59 -12.77
C LEU A 224 11.04 -19.91 -13.16
N ARG A 225 11.97 -19.88 -14.13
CA ARG A 225 12.77 -21.05 -14.51
C ARG A 225 13.63 -21.58 -13.37
N ALA A 226 14.18 -20.70 -12.53
CA ALA A 226 14.89 -21.11 -11.32
C ALA A 226 13.95 -21.80 -10.33
N CYS A 227 12.70 -21.34 -10.22
CA CYS A 227 11.70 -21.94 -9.34
C CYS A 227 11.16 -23.29 -9.83
N ASP A 228 11.13 -23.55 -11.14
CA ASP A 228 10.59 -24.80 -11.71
C ASP A 228 11.33 -26.06 -11.21
N ARG A 229 12.55 -25.93 -10.67
CA ARG A 229 13.32 -27.04 -10.09
C ARG A 229 13.14 -27.19 -8.57
N LEU A 230 12.34 -26.35 -7.93
CA LEU A 230 12.08 -26.34 -6.49
C LEU A 230 10.79 -27.13 -6.17
N SER A 231 10.47 -27.24 -4.88
CA SER A 231 9.22 -27.79 -4.36
C SER A 231 7.99 -27.03 -4.90
N ASP A 232 6.84 -27.68 -4.96
CA ASP A 232 5.59 -27.08 -5.47
C ASP A 232 5.19 -25.83 -4.70
N GLN A 233 5.40 -25.86 -3.39
CA GLN A 233 5.28 -24.72 -2.52
C GLN A 233 6.14 -23.52 -2.97
N ALA A 234 7.44 -23.74 -3.20
CA ALA A 234 8.36 -22.68 -3.59
C ALA A 234 8.04 -22.14 -5.00
N ARG A 235 7.55 -23.01 -5.91
CA ARG A 235 7.04 -22.61 -7.22
C ARG A 235 5.87 -21.64 -7.12
N VAL A 236 5.01 -21.78 -6.11
CA VAL A 236 3.88 -20.88 -5.85
C VAL A 236 4.33 -19.61 -5.13
N LEU A 237 5.04 -19.77 -4.00
CA LEU A 237 5.24 -18.68 -3.05
C LEU A 237 6.46 -17.79 -3.35
N VAL A 238 7.55 -18.31 -3.92
CA VAL A 238 8.73 -17.45 -4.20
C VAL A 238 8.41 -16.36 -5.22
N PRO A 239 7.72 -16.64 -6.36
CA PRO A 239 7.28 -15.59 -7.28
C PRO A 239 6.31 -14.59 -6.64
N GLY A 240 5.37 -15.06 -5.82
CA GLY A 240 4.44 -14.20 -5.11
C GLY A 240 5.17 -13.23 -4.19
N LEU A 241 6.07 -13.74 -3.34
CA LEU A 241 6.85 -12.93 -2.42
C LEU A 241 7.76 -11.92 -3.13
N THR A 242 8.23 -12.20 -4.35
CA THR A 242 9.25 -11.37 -5.02
C THR A 242 8.67 -10.37 -6.02
N VAL A 243 7.71 -10.80 -6.82
CA VAL A 243 7.14 -10.03 -7.94
C VAL A 243 5.68 -9.66 -7.67
N GLY A 244 5.03 -10.25 -6.67
CA GLY A 244 3.66 -9.95 -6.27
C GLY A 244 2.59 -10.73 -7.02
N VAL A 245 2.98 -11.79 -7.71
CA VAL A 245 2.07 -12.69 -8.45
C VAL A 245 2.44 -14.11 -8.08
N LEU A 246 1.45 -14.90 -7.65
CA LEU A 246 1.69 -16.29 -7.27
C LEU A 246 2.09 -17.09 -8.51
N GLY A 247 3.02 -18.04 -8.35
CA GLY A 247 3.60 -18.74 -9.50
C GLY A 247 2.65 -19.72 -10.21
N GLN A 248 1.49 -20.05 -9.62
CA GLN A 248 0.41 -20.75 -10.34
C GLN A 248 -0.38 -19.82 -11.25
N ASP A 249 -0.47 -18.52 -10.92
CA ASP A 249 -1.26 -17.58 -11.69
C ASP A 249 -0.53 -17.19 -12.98
N VAL A 250 0.81 -17.21 -12.98
CA VAL A 250 1.59 -16.84 -14.15
C VAL A 250 1.50 -17.91 -15.25
N VAL A 251 1.00 -17.51 -16.42
CA VAL A 251 1.01 -18.39 -17.60
C VAL A 251 2.45 -18.57 -18.09
N ARG A 252 2.96 -19.80 -18.02
CA ARG A 252 4.33 -20.14 -18.43
C ARG A 252 4.46 -20.19 -19.94
N VAL A 253 5.54 -19.62 -20.46
CA VAL A 253 5.95 -19.76 -21.86
C VAL A 253 6.79 -21.02 -21.99
N ARG A 254 6.30 -22.03 -22.72
CA ARG A 254 7.14 -23.18 -23.08
C ARG A 254 7.99 -22.79 -24.28
N ASP A 255 9.31 -22.69 -24.08
CA ASP A 255 10.25 -22.56 -25.19
C ASP A 255 10.24 -23.90 -25.96
N THR A 256 9.42 -24.00 -27.01
CA THR A 256 9.40 -25.14 -27.95
C THR A 256 10.66 -25.23 -28.82
N ALA A 257 11.72 -24.47 -28.50
CA ALA A 257 12.98 -24.45 -29.23
C ALA A 257 14.00 -25.52 -28.79
N SER A 258 13.67 -26.40 -27.85
CA SER A 258 14.49 -27.59 -27.56
C SER A 258 13.88 -28.83 -28.19
N GLY A 259 14.09 -28.96 -29.50
CA GLY A 259 13.86 -30.20 -30.22
C GLY A 259 14.77 -31.31 -29.67
N ALA A 260 14.18 -32.27 -28.98
CA ALA A 260 14.65 -33.64 -28.98
C ALA A 260 13.45 -34.50 -29.40
N ALA A 261 13.48 -34.95 -30.65
CA ALA A 261 12.55 -35.91 -31.17
C ALA A 261 12.62 -37.19 -30.32
N SER A 262 11.50 -37.57 -29.71
CA SER A 262 11.23 -38.97 -29.37
C SER A 262 9.92 -39.35 -30.03
N HIS A 263 10.04 -40.12 -31.11
CA HIS A 263 8.97 -40.88 -31.71
C HIS A 263 8.21 -41.70 -30.66
N GLY A 264 6.88 -41.68 -30.70
CA GLY A 264 6.05 -42.61 -29.93
C GLY A 264 4.56 -42.27 -29.95
N SER A 265 3.85 -42.92 -30.87
CA SER A 265 2.41 -43.27 -30.84
C SER A 265 1.36 -42.16 -30.77
N GLU A 266 0.69 -41.98 -31.91
CA GLU A 266 -0.64 -41.39 -32.07
C GLU A 266 -1.70 -42.28 -31.37
N GLU A 267 -1.99 -42.03 -30.10
CA GLU A 267 -3.21 -42.52 -29.43
C GLU A 267 -3.39 -41.73 -28.12
N GLY A 268 -3.99 -40.53 -28.22
CA GLY A 268 -4.20 -39.65 -27.08
C GLY A 268 -4.98 -38.37 -27.43
N LEU A 269 -5.75 -38.38 -28.51
CA LEU A 269 -6.56 -37.25 -28.94
C LEU A 269 -8.00 -37.46 -28.46
N LEU A 270 -8.24 -37.32 -27.15
CA LEU A 270 -9.56 -37.13 -26.50
C LEU A 270 -9.39 -37.24 -24.97
N SER A 271 -8.78 -36.25 -24.33
CA SER A 271 -9.01 -35.83 -22.93
C SER A 271 -7.79 -35.04 -22.44
N GLY A 272 -8.04 -33.85 -21.89
CA GLY A 272 -7.08 -33.13 -21.08
C GLY A 272 -5.87 -32.57 -21.83
N THR A 273 -5.80 -31.26 -21.92
CA THR A 273 -4.51 -30.56 -21.79
C THR A 273 -3.87 -30.98 -20.47
N GLU A 274 -3.17 -32.10 -20.47
CA GLU A 274 -2.36 -32.56 -19.35
C GLU A 274 -1.26 -31.51 -19.15
N ARG A 275 -1.43 -30.66 -18.13
CA ARG A 275 -0.47 -29.65 -17.69
C ARG A 275 0.77 -30.32 -17.09
N VAL A 276 1.56 -31.02 -17.91
CA VAL A 276 2.81 -31.65 -17.49
C VAL A 276 3.81 -30.53 -17.11
N GLY A 277 3.90 -30.26 -15.81
CA GLY A 277 4.77 -29.25 -15.19
C GLY A 277 4.07 -28.16 -14.36
N GLY A 278 2.73 -28.18 -14.28
CA GLY A 278 1.99 -27.26 -13.39
C GLY A 278 1.95 -27.76 -11.95
N VAL A 279 1.92 -26.84 -10.98
CA VAL A 279 1.58 -27.17 -9.60
C VAL A 279 0.12 -27.66 -9.56
N ASP A 280 -0.17 -28.70 -8.78
CA ASP A 280 -1.54 -29.21 -8.63
C ASP A 280 -2.49 -28.08 -8.21
N ALA A 281 -3.53 -27.85 -9.00
CA ALA A 281 -4.47 -26.75 -8.77
C ALA A 281 -5.16 -26.86 -7.40
N ALA A 282 -5.41 -28.09 -6.93
CA ALA A 282 -5.96 -28.34 -5.60
C ALA A 282 -4.99 -27.94 -4.49
N TYR A 283 -3.70 -28.22 -4.64
CA TYR A 283 -2.67 -27.84 -3.67
C TYR A 283 -2.49 -26.32 -3.63
N ALA A 284 -2.42 -25.66 -4.79
CA ALA A 284 -2.29 -24.21 -4.86
C ALA A 284 -3.50 -23.48 -4.22
N ALA A 285 -4.72 -23.96 -4.49
CA ALA A 285 -5.93 -23.41 -3.89
C ALA A 285 -5.99 -23.62 -2.37
N LEU A 286 -5.56 -24.79 -1.88
CA LEU A 286 -5.44 -25.05 -0.45
C LEU A 286 -4.43 -24.12 0.21
N LEU A 287 -3.25 -23.95 -0.41
CA LEU A 287 -2.20 -23.08 0.09
C LEU A 287 -2.66 -21.61 0.15
N GLU A 288 -3.34 -21.12 -0.88
CA GLU A 288 -3.93 -19.79 -0.90
C GLU A 288 -4.95 -19.61 0.23
N GLU A 289 -5.83 -20.60 0.43
CA GLU A 289 -6.81 -20.58 1.52
C GLU A 289 -6.15 -20.55 2.90
N GLN A 290 -5.11 -21.35 3.12
CA GLN A 290 -4.35 -21.36 4.36
C GLN A 290 -3.71 -20.00 4.64
N PHE A 291 -3.16 -19.34 3.62
CA PHE A 291 -2.57 -17.99 3.74
C PHE A 291 -3.64 -16.91 3.98
N ARG A 292 -4.82 -17.06 3.39
CA ARG A 292 -5.98 -16.19 3.61
C ARG A 292 -6.50 -16.31 5.04
N ARG A 293 -6.75 -17.53 5.52
CA ARG A 293 -7.25 -17.80 6.89
C ARG A 293 -6.25 -17.43 7.97
N SER A 294 -4.95 -17.61 7.72
CA SER A 294 -3.90 -17.18 8.65
C SER A 294 -3.63 -15.66 8.61
N GLY A 295 -4.26 -14.92 7.68
CA GLY A 295 -4.13 -13.47 7.59
C GLY A 295 -2.74 -12.97 7.13
N ILE A 296 -1.95 -13.84 6.50
CA ILE A 296 -0.60 -13.52 5.99
C ILE A 296 -0.54 -13.38 4.47
N MET A 297 -1.67 -13.51 3.77
CA MET A 297 -1.77 -13.33 2.32
C MET A 297 -1.18 -12.00 1.82
N HIS A 298 -1.26 -10.94 2.64
CA HIS A 298 -0.70 -9.62 2.33
C HIS A 298 0.83 -9.62 2.16
N LEU A 299 1.54 -10.64 2.64
CA LEU A 299 2.99 -10.83 2.43
C LEU A 299 3.30 -11.29 1.00
N MET A 300 2.33 -11.93 0.34
CA MET A 300 2.45 -12.43 -1.04
C MET A 300 2.17 -11.35 -2.08
N ALA A 301 1.62 -10.21 -1.66
CA ALA A 301 1.54 -9.02 -2.49
C ALA A 301 2.80 -8.17 -2.25
N VAL A 302 3.37 -7.58 -3.29
CA VAL A 302 4.51 -6.67 -3.08
C VAL A 302 4.07 -5.49 -2.22
N SER A 303 4.66 -5.42 -1.04
CA SER A 303 4.37 -4.44 0.00
C SER A 303 5.48 -3.39 0.10
N GLY A 304 5.20 -2.29 0.82
CA GLY A 304 6.20 -1.26 1.13
C GLY A 304 7.42 -1.78 1.91
N GLY A 305 7.33 -2.98 2.51
CA GLY A 305 8.48 -3.64 3.13
C GLY A 305 9.60 -3.93 2.14
N HIS A 306 9.28 -4.28 0.88
CA HIS A 306 10.27 -4.55 -0.16
C HIS A 306 11.12 -3.31 -0.47
N PHE A 307 10.45 -2.16 -0.62
CA PHE A 307 11.07 -0.86 -0.81
C PHE A 307 11.93 -0.49 0.40
N MET A 308 11.42 -0.68 1.63
CA MET A 308 12.19 -0.40 2.85
C MET A 308 13.45 -1.25 2.97
N VAL A 309 13.38 -2.54 2.63
CA VAL A 309 14.50 -3.48 2.67
C VAL A 309 15.57 -3.07 1.65
N ILE A 310 15.19 -2.73 0.41
CA ILE A 310 16.12 -2.27 -0.63
C ILE A 310 16.72 -0.92 -0.26
N ALA A 311 15.90 0.06 0.12
CA ALA A 311 16.36 1.38 0.53
C ALA A 311 17.36 1.29 1.70
N GLY A 312 17.09 0.43 2.69
CA GLY A 312 17.99 0.17 3.82
C GLY A 312 19.30 -0.50 3.41
N LEU A 313 19.26 -1.46 2.48
CA LEU A 313 20.46 -2.10 1.93
C LEU A 313 21.32 -1.11 1.16
N VAL A 314 20.73 -0.37 0.22
CA VAL A 314 21.42 0.64 -0.58
C VAL A 314 22.05 1.70 0.32
N HIS A 315 21.30 2.23 1.29
CA HIS A 315 21.81 3.20 2.24
C HIS A 315 23.02 2.66 3.02
N ARG A 316 22.96 1.39 3.46
CA ARG A 316 24.06 0.74 4.19
C ARG A 316 25.29 0.48 3.31
N LEU A 317 25.10 0.12 2.04
CA LEU A 317 26.20 -0.08 1.10
C LEU A 317 26.88 1.24 0.75
N CYS A 318 26.09 2.28 0.45
CA CYS A 318 26.59 3.63 0.18
C CYS A 318 27.32 4.24 1.38
N SER A 319 26.86 3.97 2.62
CA SER A 319 27.54 4.45 3.81
C SER A 319 28.88 3.75 4.06
N ARG A 320 29.04 2.48 3.64
CA ARG A 320 30.34 1.77 3.70
C ARG A 320 31.38 2.31 2.73
N VAL A 321 30.95 2.82 1.58
CA VAL A 321 31.85 3.45 0.59
C VAL A 321 32.01 4.96 0.80
N LEU A 322 31.49 5.50 1.91
CA LEU A 322 31.52 6.94 2.24
C LEU A 322 30.97 7.84 1.12
N ALA A 323 29.96 7.37 0.38
CA ALA A 323 29.36 8.15 -0.70
C ALA A 323 28.70 9.44 -0.18
N PRO A 324 28.75 10.55 -0.94
CA PRO A 324 28.11 11.78 -0.54
C PRO A 324 26.59 11.61 -0.46
N ARG A 325 25.94 12.37 0.43
CA ARG A 325 24.51 12.21 0.76
C ARG A 325 23.58 12.31 -0.45
N TRP A 326 23.88 13.23 -1.39
CA TRP A 326 23.12 13.40 -2.62
C TRP A 326 23.21 12.18 -3.53
N ALA A 327 24.38 11.55 -3.64
CA ALA A 327 24.58 10.35 -4.44
C ALA A 327 23.85 9.16 -3.80
N THR A 328 23.93 9.00 -2.47
CA THR A 328 23.16 7.98 -1.75
C THR A 328 21.66 8.13 -1.98
N GLY A 329 21.12 9.35 -1.90
CA GLY A 329 19.73 9.63 -2.20
C GLY A 329 19.35 9.33 -3.65
N LEU A 330 20.21 9.68 -4.61
CA LEU A 330 19.98 9.37 -6.03
C LEU A 330 19.95 7.85 -6.27
N VAL A 331 20.90 7.09 -5.71
CA VAL A 331 20.92 5.62 -5.85
C VAL A 331 19.70 4.97 -5.20
N MET A 332 19.26 5.47 -4.05
CA MET A 332 18.01 5.01 -3.41
C MET A 332 16.80 5.25 -4.32
N ALA A 333 16.65 6.47 -4.85
CA ALA A 333 15.54 6.81 -5.75
C ALA A 333 15.54 5.96 -7.02
N VAL A 334 16.72 5.76 -7.64
CA VAL A 334 16.87 4.89 -8.82
C VAL A 334 16.51 3.44 -8.48
N SER A 335 16.92 2.94 -7.31
CA SER A 335 16.63 1.58 -6.87
C SER A 335 15.14 1.37 -6.64
N ASP A 336 14.45 2.33 -6.02
CA ASP A 336 13.00 2.28 -5.80
C ASP A 336 12.24 2.30 -7.13
N VAL A 337 12.63 3.17 -8.07
CA VAL A 337 12.02 3.22 -9.42
C VAL A 337 12.27 1.92 -10.18
N MET A 338 13.50 1.37 -10.11
CA MET A 338 13.82 0.10 -10.75
C MET A 338 12.99 -1.05 -10.17
N LEU A 339 12.82 -1.11 -8.85
CA LEU A 339 11.97 -2.10 -8.20
C LEU A 339 10.52 -1.95 -8.64
N ALA A 340 9.98 -0.73 -8.69
CA ALA A 340 8.62 -0.47 -9.13
C ALA A 340 8.35 -0.85 -10.60
N ILE A 341 9.37 -0.82 -11.46
CA ILE A 341 9.28 -1.26 -12.85
C ILE A 341 9.32 -2.79 -12.97
N VAL A 342 10.08 -3.45 -12.10
CA VAL A 342 10.27 -4.92 -12.11
C VAL A 342 9.11 -5.66 -11.45
N VAL A 343 8.52 -5.07 -10.42
CA VAL A 343 7.39 -5.61 -9.65
C VAL A 343 6.07 -5.38 -10.37
N PHE A 344 5.08 -6.26 -10.14
CA PHE A 344 3.73 -6.09 -10.67
C PHE A 344 3.07 -4.78 -10.18
N PRO A 345 2.48 -3.98 -11.08
CA PRO A 345 1.85 -2.71 -10.70
C PRO A 345 0.66 -2.93 -9.75
N SER A 346 0.76 -2.42 -8.53
CA SER A 346 -0.31 -2.47 -7.53
C SER A 346 -0.48 -1.13 -6.80
N ASP A 347 -1.63 -0.90 -6.18
CA ASP A 347 -1.91 0.34 -5.42
C ASP A 347 -0.89 0.56 -4.29
N SER A 348 -0.47 -0.53 -3.66
CA SER A 348 0.50 -0.54 -2.58
C SER A 348 1.90 -0.11 -3.06
N VAL A 349 2.27 -0.51 -4.29
CA VAL A 349 3.54 -0.19 -4.94
C VAL A 349 3.65 1.29 -5.25
N LEU A 350 2.60 1.93 -5.78
CA LEU A 350 2.62 3.37 -6.06
C LEU A 350 2.87 4.20 -4.80
N ARG A 351 2.17 3.88 -3.70
CA ARG A 351 2.38 4.54 -2.41
C ARG A 351 3.79 4.26 -1.89
N ALA A 352 4.26 3.02 -1.94
CA ALA A 352 5.59 2.65 -1.48
C ALA A 352 6.70 3.37 -2.26
N LEU A 353 6.57 3.48 -3.58
CA LEU A 353 7.48 4.24 -4.45
C LEU A 353 7.54 5.71 -4.03
N LEU A 354 6.39 6.37 -3.89
CA LEU A 354 6.36 7.79 -3.50
C LEU A 354 6.97 8.03 -2.10
N MET A 355 6.65 7.17 -1.13
CA MET A 355 7.24 7.26 0.20
C MET A 355 8.76 6.96 0.19
N GLY A 356 9.20 6.01 -0.64
CA GLY A 356 10.62 5.72 -0.89
C GLY A 356 11.35 6.91 -1.49
N LEU A 357 10.79 7.55 -2.51
CA LEU A 357 11.31 8.78 -3.12
C LEU A 357 11.39 9.94 -2.11
N PHE A 358 10.39 10.12 -1.26
CA PHE A 358 10.46 11.11 -0.17
C PHE A 358 11.55 10.78 0.85
N GLY A 359 11.75 9.49 1.17
CA GLY A 359 12.85 9.02 2.00
C GLY A 359 14.21 9.30 1.37
N ALA A 360 14.37 9.00 0.08
CA ALA A 360 15.56 9.26 -0.71
C ALA A 360 15.88 10.77 -0.78
N ALA A 361 14.86 11.61 -0.99
CA ALA A 361 14.99 13.06 -0.98
C ALA A 361 15.40 13.59 0.41
N ALA A 362 14.84 13.04 1.49
CA ALA A 362 15.22 13.40 2.85
C ALA A 362 16.70 13.05 3.15
N VAL A 363 17.18 11.89 2.67
CA VAL A 363 18.58 11.49 2.78
C VAL A 363 19.48 12.43 1.96
N ALA A 364 19.10 12.75 0.72
CA ALA A 364 19.83 13.69 -0.13
C ALA A 364 19.96 15.08 0.52
N ALA A 365 18.87 15.56 1.14
CA ALA A 365 18.83 16.84 1.85
C ALA A 365 19.48 16.81 3.24
N GLY A 366 19.90 15.64 3.75
CA GLY A 366 20.44 15.48 5.10
C GLY A 366 19.44 15.73 6.22
N ARG A 367 18.14 15.59 5.94
CA ARG A 367 17.05 15.84 6.89
C ARG A 367 16.46 14.54 7.42
N ARG A 368 15.94 14.57 8.65
CA ARG A 368 15.16 13.45 9.20
C ARG A 368 13.83 13.35 8.45
N GLY A 369 13.53 12.18 7.89
CA GLY A 369 12.27 11.90 7.23
C GLY A 369 11.09 11.99 8.20
N GLN A 370 10.02 12.67 7.80
CA GLN A 370 8.77 12.73 8.56
C GLN A 370 7.73 11.81 7.91
N SER A 371 7.53 10.61 8.46
CA SER A 371 6.68 9.57 7.86
C SER A 371 5.22 10.02 7.68
N VAL A 372 4.63 10.74 8.65
CA VAL A 372 3.26 11.26 8.56
C VAL A 372 3.12 12.29 7.43
N SER A 373 4.11 13.17 7.28
CA SER A 373 4.10 14.21 6.24
C SER A 373 4.26 13.58 4.85
N SER A 374 5.18 12.63 4.73
CA SER A 374 5.38 11.84 3.51
C SER A 374 4.12 11.07 3.11
N LEU A 375 3.44 10.41 4.06
CA LEU A 375 2.16 9.75 3.80
C LEU A 375 1.08 10.75 3.34
N SER A 376 0.99 11.91 3.99
CA SER A 376 0.00 12.94 3.64
C SER A 376 0.20 13.45 2.21
N TRP A 377 1.44 13.77 1.83
CA TRP A 377 1.77 14.17 0.46
C TRP A 377 1.54 13.05 -0.55
N THR A 378 1.88 11.82 -0.19
CA THR A 378 1.62 10.65 -1.04
C THR A 378 0.13 10.51 -1.36
N VAL A 379 -0.75 10.61 -0.36
CA VAL A 379 -2.20 10.57 -0.56
C VAL A 379 -2.66 11.68 -1.49
N ILE A 380 -2.27 12.94 -1.23
CA ILE A 380 -2.69 14.08 -2.05
C ILE A 380 -2.21 13.90 -3.51
N ILE A 381 -0.94 13.57 -3.74
CA ILE A 381 -0.38 13.41 -5.09
C ILE A 381 -1.06 12.26 -5.84
N VAL A 382 -1.26 11.10 -5.17
CA VAL A 382 -1.92 9.95 -5.80
C VAL A 382 -3.35 10.27 -6.18
N LEU A 383 -4.11 10.98 -5.33
CA LEU A 383 -5.49 11.36 -5.63
C LEU A 383 -5.60 12.39 -6.75
N LEU A 384 -4.61 13.26 -6.92
CA LEU A 384 -4.56 14.20 -8.05
C LEU A 384 -4.24 13.51 -9.38
N ILE A 385 -3.39 12.47 -9.37
CA ILE A 385 -2.97 11.75 -10.59
C ILE A 385 -4.00 10.66 -10.97
N ALA A 386 -4.51 9.93 -9.98
CA ALA A 386 -5.38 8.78 -10.13
C ALA A 386 -6.50 8.82 -9.07
N PRO A 387 -7.52 9.68 -9.26
CA PRO A 387 -8.57 9.90 -8.26
C PRO A 387 -9.39 8.65 -7.94
N SER A 388 -9.47 7.66 -8.86
CA SER A 388 -10.13 6.39 -8.57
C SER A 388 -9.47 5.58 -7.44
N MET A 389 -8.26 5.96 -6.99
CA MET A 389 -7.63 5.34 -5.82
C MET A 389 -8.35 5.68 -4.50
N SER A 390 -9.14 6.75 -4.41
CA SER A 390 -9.89 7.08 -3.18
C SER A 390 -10.93 6.03 -2.82
N VAL A 391 -11.42 5.28 -3.81
CA VAL A 391 -12.41 4.20 -3.63
C VAL A 391 -11.76 2.81 -3.68
N SER A 392 -10.43 2.71 -3.81
CA SER A 392 -9.73 1.42 -3.76
C SER A 392 -9.47 0.97 -2.32
N TYR A 393 -9.98 -0.21 -1.97
CA TYR A 393 -9.68 -0.87 -0.70
C TYR A 393 -8.17 -1.14 -0.50
N GLY A 394 -7.45 -1.53 -1.56
CA GLY A 394 -6.02 -1.83 -1.47
C GLY A 394 -5.19 -0.61 -1.10
N PHE A 395 -5.53 0.55 -1.66
CA PHE A 395 -4.90 1.83 -1.31
C PHE A 395 -5.27 2.27 0.11
N ALA A 396 -6.54 2.13 0.50
CA ALA A 396 -7.05 2.45 1.83
C ALA A 396 -6.37 1.62 2.93
N LEU A 397 -6.36 0.28 2.80
CA LEU A 397 -5.70 -0.64 3.72
C LEU A 397 -4.20 -0.33 3.84
N SER A 398 -3.55 -0.03 2.72
CA SER A 398 -2.15 0.39 2.72
C SER A 398 -1.90 1.67 3.53
N CYS A 399 -2.66 2.73 3.28
CA CYS A 399 -2.47 4.00 3.97
C CYS A 399 -2.82 3.89 5.47
N ALA A 400 -3.88 3.15 5.80
CA ALA A 400 -4.30 2.88 7.17
C ALA A 400 -3.24 2.09 7.95
N ALA A 401 -2.65 1.04 7.36
CA ALA A 401 -1.59 0.26 8.00
C ALA A 401 -0.38 1.15 8.36
N VAL A 402 0.09 1.97 7.41
CA VAL A 402 1.25 2.87 7.65
C VAL A 402 0.92 3.92 8.69
N LEU A 403 -0.27 4.52 8.63
CA LEU A 403 -0.72 5.48 9.63
C LEU A 403 -0.77 4.85 11.02
N GLY A 404 -1.29 3.63 11.12
CA GLY A 404 -1.41 2.88 12.38
C GLY A 404 -0.03 2.58 12.97
N ILE A 405 0.90 2.06 12.15
CA ILE A 405 2.29 1.82 12.56
C ILE A 405 2.94 3.12 13.05
N VAL A 406 2.83 4.21 12.31
CA VAL A 406 3.50 5.47 12.66
C VAL A 406 2.94 6.10 13.94
N LEU A 407 1.63 5.95 14.21
CA LEU A 407 0.98 6.50 15.40
C LEU A 407 1.15 5.60 16.64
N PHE A 408 1.01 4.29 16.48
CA PHE A 408 0.84 3.37 17.61
C PHE A 408 2.05 2.47 17.87
N ALA A 409 2.90 2.18 16.88
CA ALA A 409 3.96 1.16 17.07
C ALA A 409 4.97 1.55 18.15
N GLY A 410 5.39 2.83 18.23
CA GLY A 410 6.33 3.30 19.25
C GLY A 410 5.80 3.14 20.69
N PRO A 411 4.66 3.78 21.03
CA PRO A 411 4.05 3.64 22.35
C PRO A 411 3.76 2.18 22.73
N LEU A 412 3.33 1.37 21.76
CA LEU A 412 2.99 -0.02 21.99
C LEU A 412 4.24 -0.89 22.20
N THR A 413 5.34 -0.60 21.49
CA THR A 413 6.63 -1.27 21.70
C THR A 413 7.16 -1.02 23.11
N ASP A 414 7.07 0.23 23.60
CA ASP A 414 7.51 0.60 24.94
C ASP A 414 6.66 -0.10 26.02
N TRP A 415 5.36 -0.22 25.79
CA TRP A 415 4.46 -0.93 26.70
C TRP A 415 4.74 -2.43 26.73
N LEU A 416 4.86 -3.09 25.57
CA LEU A 416 5.16 -4.51 25.49
C LEU A 416 6.57 -4.84 25.99
N ALA A 417 7.53 -3.94 25.82
CA ALA A 417 8.89 -4.12 26.32
C ALA A 417 8.96 -4.25 27.85
N CYS A 418 7.89 -3.89 28.57
CA CYS A 418 7.78 -4.13 30.01
C CYS A 418 7.48 -5.61 30.36
N MET A 419 6.96 -6.40 29.42
CA MET A 419 6.53 -7.79 29.63
C MET A 419 7.30 -8.79 28.76
N LEU A 420 7.79 -8.35 27.60
CA LEU A 420 8.51 -9.16 26.61
C LEU A 420 9.85 -8.52 26.23
N PRO A 421 10.83 -9.33 25.77
CA PRO A 421 12.07 -8.80 25.22
C PRO A 421 11.82 -7.93 23.98
N ARG A 422 12.66 -6.90 23.79
CA ARG A 422 12.51 -5.92 22.67
C ARG A 422 12.46 -6.55 21.28
N LEU A 423 13.10 -7.71 21.10
CA LEU A 423 13.08 -8.46 19.84
C LEU A 423 11.68 -8.96 19.48
N LEU A 424 10.83 -9.26 20.47
CA LEU A 424 9.45 -9.70 20.27
C LEU A 424 8.45 -8.54 20.38
N SER A 425 8.75 -7.55 21.24
CA SER A 425 7.82 -6.43 21.45
C SER A 425 7.67 -5.53 20.22
N ALA A 426 8.77 -5.26 19.50
CA ALA A 426 8.74 -4.42 18.30
C ALA A 426 7.90 -5.00 17.14
N PRO A 427 8.11 -6.24 16.67
CA PRO A 427 7.29 -6.82 15.60
C PRO A 427 5.82 -6.98 16.03
N LEU A 428 5.56 -7.40 17.28
CA LEU A 428 4.20 -7.55 17.79
C LEU A 428 3.47 -6.21 17.89
N ALA A 429 4.17 -5.16 18.33
CA ALA A 429 3.62 -3.81 18.35
C ALA A 429 3.33 -3.28 16.94
N MET A 430 4.21 -3.54 15.97
CA MET A 430 3.97 -3.14 14.58
C MET A 430 2.74 -3.85 13.98
N THR A 431 2.57 -5.16 14.23
CA THR A 431 1.41 -5.90 13.70
C THR A 431 0.10 -5.42 14.30
N ILE A 432 0.06 -5.23 15.64
CA ILE A 432 -1.15 -4.74 16.32
C ILE A 432 -1.46 -3.30 15.88
N ALA A 433 -0.44 -2.44 15.75
CA ALA A 433 -0.59 -1.06 15.31
C ALA A 433 -1.08 -0.95 13.86
N ALA A 434 -0.62 -1.83 12.97
CA ALA A 434 -1.12 -1.88 11.60
C ALA A 434 -2.59 -2.32 11.58
N GLN A 435 -2.91 -3.41 12.30
CA GLN A 435 -4.23 -4.00 12.35
C GLN A 435 -5.29 -3.06 12.93
N SER A 436 -4.95 -2.28 13.95
CA SER A 436 -5.90 -1.39 14.62
C SER A 436 -6.53 -0.33 13.71
N LEU A 437 -5.93 -0.04 12.54
CA LEU A 437 -6.56 0.85 11.55
C LEU A 437 -7.00 0.13 10.29
N THR A 438 -6.53 -1.09 10.03
CA THR A 438 -6.94 -1.87 8.84
C THR A 438 -8.15 -2.77 9.10
N LEU A 439 -8.36 -3.25 10.33
CA LEU A 439 -9.44 -4.18 10.66
C LEU A 439 -10.84 -3.63 10.34
N PRO A 440 -11.19 -2.36 10.67
CA PRO A 440 -12.49 -1.81 10.30
C PRO A 440 -12.74 -1.78 8.78
N ILE A 441 -11.68 -1.55 7.99
CA ILE A 441 -11.76 -1.54 6.53
C ILE A 441 -11.87 -2.98 5.99
N GLN A 442 -11.16 -3.91 6.61
CA GLN A 442 -11.15 -5.33 6.22
C GLN A 442 -12.53 -5.99 6.43
N ILE A 443 -13.21 -5.68 7.53
CA ILE A 443 -14.58 -6.18 7.82
C ILE A 443 -15.58 -5.76 6.75
N LEU A 444 -15.35 -4.61 6.10
CA LEU A 444 -16.19 -4.13 5.00
C LEU A 444 -16.01 -4.94 3.70
N MET A 445 -14.92 -5.70 3.58
CA MET A 445 -14.64 -6.56 2.42
C MET A 445 -15.02 -8.01 2.67
N ASP A 446 -14.62 -8.54 3.83
CA ASP A 446 -14.90 -9.90 4.25
C ASP A 446 -15.28 -9.87 5.74
N PRO A 447 -16.50 -10.27 6.12
CA PRO A 447 -17.00 -10.18 7.49
C PRO A 447 -16.41 -11.28 8.40
N GLN A 448 -15.07 -11.37 8.43
CA GLN A 448 -14.31 -12.34 9.21
C GLN A 448 -13.13 -11.65 9.91
N LEU A 449 -12.88 -12.04 11.16
CA LEU A 449 -11.73 -11.58 11.93
C LEU A 449 -10.62 -12.63 11.90
N PRO A 450 -9.48 -12.36 11.22
CA PRO A 450 -8.34 -13.26 11.21
C PRO A 450 -7.53 -13.12 12.51
N LEU A 451 -8.04 -13.67 13.61
CA LEU A 451 -7.37 -13.66 14.92
C LEU A 451 -5.98 -14.33 14.86
N ALA A 452 -5.86 -15.31 13.96
CA ALA A 452 -4.63 -15.98 13.58
C ALA A 452 -3.51 -15.06 13.04
N SER A 453 -3.84 -13.86 12.54
CA SER A 453 -2.90 -12.99 11.84
C SER A 453 -1.77 -12.47 12.74
N VAL A 454 -2.06 -12.19 14.02
CA VAL A 454 -1.04 -11.69 14.97
C VAL A 454 0.05 -12.73 15.25
N PRO A 455 -0.27 -13.95 15.73
CA PRO A 455 0.76 -14.97 15.98
C PRO A 455 1.44 -15.43 14.69
N ALA A 456 0.71 -15.52 13.57
CA ALA A 456 1.30 -15.88 12.28
C ALA A 456 2.36 -14.86 11.82
N ASN A 457 2.04 -13.56 11.86
CA ASN A 457 3.00 -12.51 11.48
C ASN A 457 4.23 -12.45 12.41
N LEU A 458 4.08 -12.76 13.70
CA LEU A 458 5.19 -12.80 14.64
C LEU A 458 6.16 -13.95 14.34
N LEU A 459 5.63 -15.14 14.03
CA LEU A 459 6.44 -16.32 13.68
C LEU A 459 7.13 -16.16 12.33
N VAL A 460 6.44 -15.54 11.37
CA VAL A 460 6.89 -15.40 9.98
C VAL A 460 7.83 -14.20 9.79
N GLY A 461 7.69 -13.14 10.60
CA GLY A 461 8.42 -11.87 10.46
C GLY A 461 9.93 -11.97 10.25
N PRO A 462 10.70 -12.75 11.04
CA PRO A 462 12.15 -12.88 10.87
C PRO A 462 12.55 -13.50 9.53
N VAL A 463 11.71 -14.38 8.99
CA VAL A 463 12.00 -15.16 7.78
C VAL A 463 11.62 -14.40 6.51
N VAL A 464 10.54 -13.59 6.55
CA VAL A 464 10.07 -12.82 5.39
C VAL A 464 11.15 -11.91 4.86
N GLY A 465 11.76 -11.08 5.70
CA GLY A 465 12.76 -10.11 5.24
C GLY A 465 13.96 -10.78 4.57
N PHE A 466 14.37 -11.95 5.07
CA PHE A 466 15.43 -12.75 4.48
C PHE A 466 15.01 -13.40 3.16
N ALA A 467 13.83 -14.02 3.12
CA ALA A 467 13.28 -14.66 1.92
C ALA A 467 13.02 -13.64 0.80
N THR A 468 12.48 -12.46 1.12
CA THR A 468 12.29 -11.34 0.22
C THR A 468 13.63 -10.87 -0.36
N MET A 469 14.66 -10.70 0.48
CA MET A 469 15.98 -10.29 -0.01
C MET A 469 16.58 -11.35 -0.93
N ALA A 470 16.57 -12.63 -0.53
CA ALA A 470 17.09 -13.72 -1.33
C ALA A 470 16.37 -13.83 -2.69
N GLY A 471 15.05 -13.70 -2.68
CA GLY A 471 14.23 -13.76 -3.90
C GLY A 471 14.40 -12.55 -4.82
N LEU A 472 14.54 -11.33 -4.28
CA LEU A 472 14.85 -10.14 -5.08
C LEU A 472 16.24 -10.27 -5.72
N VAL A 473 17.25 -10.75 -4.97
CA VAL A 473 18.58 -10.98 -5.53
C VAL A 473 18.55 -12.11 -6.58
N ALA A 474 17.75 -13.17 -6.34
CA ALA A 474 17.51 -14.22 -7.33
C ALA A 474 16.91 -13.65 -8.63
N LEU A 475 15.95 -12.73 -8.53
CA LEU A 475 15.32 -12.08 -9.69
C LEU A 475 16.34 -11.33 -10.57
N PHE A 476 17.31 -10.65 -9.95
CA PHE A 476 18.39 -9.97 -10.68
C PHE A 476 19.41 -10.94 -11.28
N ILE A 477 19.82 -11.96 -10.52
CA ILE A 477 20.93 -12.84 -10.91
C ILE A 477 20.49 -13.95 -11.86
N SER A 478 19.24 -14.41 -11.79
CA SER A 478 18.77 -15.60 -12.54
C SER A 478 18.88 -15.45 -14.06
N TRP A 479 18.80 -14.22 -14.59
CA TRP A 479 19.01 -14.00 -16.02
C TRP A 479 20.50 -14.06 -16.41
N LEU A 480 21.41 -13.53 -15.58
CA LEU A 480 22.83 -13.50 -15.91
C LEU A 480 23.52 -14.85 -15.62
N MET A 481 23.18 -15.47 -14.50
CA MET A 481 23.75 -16.74 -14.02
C MET A 481 22.66 -17.64 -13.44
N PRO A 482 22.03 -18.52 -14.26
CA PRO A 482 20.90 -19.35 -13.84
C PRO A 482 21.20 -20.25 -12.64
N GLN A 483 22.44 -20.75 -12.50
CA GLN A 483 22.84 -21.62 -11.39
C GLN A 483 22.87 -20.87 -10.06
N CYS A 484 23.41 -19.65 -10.04
CA CYS A 484 23.42 -18.80 -8.85
C CYS A 484 22.00 -18.34 -8.51
N GLY A 485 21.18 -18.03 -9.52
CA GLY A 485 19.77 -17.73 -9.37
C GLY A 485 18.99 -18.86 -8.69
N TYR A 486 19.24 -20.12 -9.10
CA TYR A 486 18.64 -21.30 -8.47
C TYR A 486 18.98 -21.43 -6.97
N VAL A 487 20.25 -21.25 -6.60
CA VAL A 487 20.66 -21.34 -5.18
C VAL A 487 19.97 -20.27 -4.34
N LEU A 488 19.87 -19.04 -4.86
CA LEU A 488 19.18 -17.96 -4.16
C LEU A 488 17.66 -18.17 -4.08
N ALA A 489 17.06 -18.69 -5.15
CA ALA A 489 15.65 -19.08 -5.17
C ALA A 489 15.39 -20.24 -4.18
N TRP A 490 16.33 -21.19 -4.04
CA TRP A 490 16.27 -22.25 -3.04
C TRP A 490 16.32 -21.69 -1.61
N ILE A 491 17.23 -20.74 -1.34
CA ILE A 491 17.30 -20.04 -0.05
C ILE A 491 15.98 -19.32 0.25
N ALA A 492 15.41 -18.62 -0.74
CA ALA A 492 14.09 -18.00 -0.61
C ALA A 492 13.00 -19.05 -0.34
N GLY A 493 13.05 -20.20 -1.03
CA GLY A 493 12.16 -21.34 -0.87
C GLY A 493 12.21 -21.96 0.53
N CYS A 494 13.39 -22.06 1.15
CA CYS A 494 13.51 -22.48 2.55
C CYS A 494 12.75 -21.52 3.47
N GLY A 495 12.84 -20.22 3.21
CA GLY A 495 12.12 -19.21 3.97
C GLY A 495 10.62 -19.30 3.78
N THR A 496 10.14 -19.43 2.54
CA THR A 496 8.71 -19.60 2.28
C THR A 496 8.19 -20.89 2.88
N SER A 497 8.99 -21.98 2.96
CA SER A 497 8.56 -23.25 3.54
C SER A 497 8.19 -23.13 5.02
N VAL A 498 8.90 -22.26 5.74
CA VAL A 498 8.50 -21.90 7.11
C VAL A 498 7.13 -21.20 7.11
N MET A 499 6.88 -20.31 6.15
CA MET A 499 5.60 -19.61 6.02
C MET A 499 4.44 -20.59 5.76
N GLU A 500 4.63 -21.57 4.86
CA GLU A 500 3.65 -22.62 4.61
C GLU A 500 3.33 -23.41 5.88
N ARG A 501 4.34 -23.88 6.62
CA ARG A 501 4.12 -24.65 7.85
C ARG A 501 3.40 -23.85 8.91
N VAL A 502 3.74 -22.57 9.06
CA VAL A 502 3.04 -21.67 9.99
C VAL A 502 1.60 -21.45 9.53
N ALA A 503 1.37 -21.24 8.23
CA ALA A 503 0.02 -21.07 7.69
C ALA A 503 -0.84 -22.31 7.96
N ALA A 504 -0.34 -23.51 7.66
CA ALA A 504 -1.02 -24.77 7.91
C ALA A 504 -1.33 -24.98 9.41
N MET A 505 -0.32 -24.81 10.28
CA MET A 505 -0.49 -24.96 11.74
C MET A 505 -1.55 -24.00 12.30
N VAL A 506 -1.62 -22.78 11.78
CA VAL A 506 -2.53 -21.75 12.27
C VAL A 506 -3.92 -21.91 11.66
N SER A 507 -4.04 -22.32 10.39
CA SER A 507 -5.31 -22.47 9.67
C SER A 507 -6.15 -23.65 10.13
N ASP A 508 -5.53 -24.71 10.65
CA ASP A 508 -6.22 -25.93 11.08
C ASP A 508 -7.06 -25.72 12.34
N ASN A 509 -6.85 -24.62 13.08
CA ASN A 509 -7.63 -24.30 14.26
C ASN A 509 -8.97 -23.64 13.88
N GLU A 510 -10.07 -24.06 14.51
CA GLU A 510 -11.39 -23.43 14.35
C GLU A 510 -11.37 -21.94 14.74
N PHE A 511 -10.46 -21.53 15.63
CA PHE A 511 -10.25 -20.14 16.04
C PHE A 511 -9.47 -19.27 15.03
N ALA A 512 -9.07 -19.81 13.87
CA ALA A 512 -8.31 -19.06 12.87
C ALA A 512 -9.08 -17.83 12.36
N THR A 513 -10.40 -17.99 12.16
CA THR A 513 -11.30 -16.98 11.63
C THR A 513 -12.57 -16.95 12.45
N MET A 514 -12.84 -15.83 13.14
CA MET A 514 -14.11 -15.64 13.84
C MET A 514 -15.10 -14.91 12.90
N PRO A 515 -16.30 -15.45 12.65
CA PRO A 515 -17.31 -14.73 11.87
C PRO A 515 -17.72 -13.47 12.63
N TRP A 516 -17.80 -12.35 11.92
CA TRP A 516 -18.17 -11.05 12.47
C TRP A 516 -19.40 -10.50 11.75
N ALA A 517 -20.04 -9.48 12.34
CA ALA A 517 -21.12 -8.77 11.65
C ALA A 517 -20.54 -8.10 10.39
N GLY A 518 -21.23 -8.24 9.26
CA GLY A 518 -20.83 -7.59 8.02
C GLY A 518 -21.21 -6.12 7.93
N ASP A 519 -20.79 -5.52 6.82
CA ASP A 519 -21.17 -4.19 6.38
C ASP A 519 -20.78 -3.05 7.35
N ILE A 520 -21.41 -1.88 7.15
CA ILE A 520 -21.18 -0.66 7.93
C ILE A 520 -21.41 -0.87 9.44
N PRO A 521 -22.46 -1.59 9.90
CA PRO A 521 -22.66 -1.85 11.33
C PRO A 521 -21.52 -2.67 11.94
N GLY A 522 -21.02 -3.68 11.20
CA GLY A 522 -19.87 -4.48 11.61
C GLY A 522 -18.59 -3.68 11.80
N ALA A 523 -18.30 -2.78 10.85
CA ALA A 523 -17.16 -1.88 10.91
C ALA A 523 -17.27 -0.88 12.09
N LEU A 524 -18.46 -0.30 12.32
CA LEU A 524 -18.70 0.61 13.46
C LEU A 524 -18.56 -0.11 14.81
N LEU A 525 -19.08 -1.33 14.92
CA LEU A 525 -18.93 -2.17 16.10
C LEU A 525 -17.45 -2.46 16.37
N MET A 526 -16.65 -2.72 15.32
CA MET A 526 -15.22 -2.94 15.47
C MET A 526 -14.49 -1.71 16.00
N VAL A 527 -14.77 -0.53 15.44
CA VAL A 527 -14.19 0.74 15.94
C VAL A 527 -14.58 0.97 17.42
N LEU A 528 -15.80 0.61 17.81
CA LEU A 528 -16.25 0.69 19.19
C LEU A 528 -15.50 -0.29 20.10
N VAL A 529 -15.28 -1.53 19.66
CA VAL A 529 -14.48 -2.52 20.38
C VAL A 529 -13.01 -2.09 20.50
N GLU A 530 -12.39 -1.64 19.42
CA GLU A 530 -11.00 -1.15 19.42
C GLU A 530 -10.82 0.06 20.35
N SER A 531 -11.75 1.01 20.31
CA SER A 531 -11.73 2.18 21.18
C SER A 531 -12.00 1.82 22.64
N ALA A 532 -12.86 0.84 22.92
CA ALA A 532 -13.06 0.29 24.26
C ALA A 532 -11.80 -0.41 24.77
N CYS A 533 -11.18 -1.28 23.96
CA CYS A 533 -9.92 -1.96 24.30
C CYS A 533 -8.79 -0.95 24.55
N ALA A 534 -8.66 0.07 23.70
CA ALA A 534 -7.69 1.14 23.90
C ALA A 534 -7.95 1.91 25.20
N THR A 535 -9.22 2.21 25.51
CA THR A 535 -9.61 2.90 26.74
C THR A 535 -9.29 2.04 27.97
N VAL A 536 -9.62 0.75 27.94
CA VAL A 536 -9.29 -0.21 29.02
C VAL A 536 -7.79 -0.32 29.19
N LEU A 537 -7.00 -0.38 28.11
CA LEU A 537 -5.55 -0.41 28.18
C LEU A 537 -4.99 0.87 28.81
N ILE A 538 -5.52 2.04 28.44
CA ILE A 538 -5.15 3.33 29.03
C ILE A 538 -5.51 3.37 30.52
N LEU A 539 -6.68 2.85 30.90
CA LEU A 539 -7.12 2.80 32.30
C LEU A 539 -6.30 1.80 33.12
N ALA A 540 -6.05 0.60 32.62
CA ALA A 540 -5.23 -0.42 33.27
C ALA A 540 -3.79 0.05 33.46
N THR A 541 -3.20 0.72 32.45
CA THR A 541 -1.87 1.32 32.59
C THR A 541 -1.85 2.47 33.59
N ARG A 542 -2.92 3.27 33.67
CA ARG A 542 -3.06 4.28 34.74
C ARG A 542 -3.14 3.62 36.12
N TRP A 543 -3.92 2.55 36.26
CA TRP A 543 -4.12 1.83 37.51
C TRP A 543 -2.83 1.16 38.01
N LEU A 544 -2.09 0.50 37.12
CA LEU A 544 -0.77 -0.09 37.41
C LEU A 544 0.28 0.94 37.82
N ARG A 545 0.18 2.18 37.32
CA ARG A 545 1.09 3.27 37.72
C ARG A 545 0.74 3.81 39.10
N LEU A 546 -0.54 3.94 39.42
CA LEU A 546 -1.00 4.34 40.76
C LEU A 546 -0.53 3.35 41.83
N LEU A 547 -0.53 2.05 41.52
CA LEU A 547 -0.03 1.01 42.43
C LEU A 547 1.50 0.99 42.57
N ARG A 548 2.25 1.59 41.62
CA ARG A 548 3.72 1.63 41.64
C ARG A 548 4.30 2.93 42.22
N SER A 549 3.49 3.96 42.48
CA SER A 549 3.98 5.26 42.96
C SER A 549 4.17 5.35 44.48
N ASP A 550 4.21 4.23 45.19
CA ASP A 550 4.27 4.20 46.67
C ASP A 550 5.69 3.94 47.23
N GLY A 551 6.74 4.17 46.44
CA GLY A 551 8.11 3.94 46.86
C GLY A 551 9.09 4.95 46.29
N SER A 552 9.77 5.67 47.20
CA SER A 552 10.94 6.55 46.98
C SER A 552 10.69 7.87 46.23
N GLY A 553 10.60 8.95 47.02
CA GLY A 553 10.73 10.30 46.51
C GLY A 553 12.17 10.64 46.13
N ASP A 554 12.34 11.38 45.03
CA ASP A 554 13.24 12.53 45.00
C ASP A 554 12.83 13.50 43.89
N GLY A 555 12.91 14.80 44.19
CA GLY A 555 12.24 15.89 43.49
C GLY A 555 12.94 16.38 42.22
N GLY A 556 12.79 15.65 41.11
CA GLY A 556 13.21 16.12 39.78
C GLY A 556 12.18 15.83 38.70
N GLN A 557 11.35 16.81 38.33
CA GLN A 557 10.38 16.64 37.25
C GLN A 557 11.08 16.56 35.88
N SER A 558 11.06 15.39 35.25
CA SER A 558 11.47 15.24 33.86
C SER A 558 10.35 15.74 32.94
N PHE A 559 10.58 16.84 32.23
CA PHE A 559 9.64 17.33 31.21
C PHE A 559 9.56 16.33 30.04
N ARG A 560 8.44 15.61 29.89
CA ARG A 560 8.13 14.85 28.66
C ARG A 560 6.80 15.33 28.08
N PRO A 561 6.76 15.76 26.80
CA PRO A 561 5.57 16.36 26.22
C PRO A 561 4.44 15.33 26.05
N ARG A 562 3.21 15.68 26.47
CA ARG A 562 2.00 14.87 26.26
C ARG A 562 1.77 14.59 24.77
N LEU A 563 0.94 13.62 24.38
CA LEU A 563 0.54 13.44 22.96
C LEU A 563 -0.04 14.75 22.37
N ARG A 564 -0.85 15.45 23.17
CA ARG A 564 -1.34 16.80 22.85
C ARG A 564 -0.20 17.79 22.68
N ASP A 565 0.82 17.74 23.53
CA ASP A 565 1.98 18.64 23.42
C ASP A 565 2.90 18.26 22.26
N ARG A 566 3.03 16.98 21.90
CA ARG A 566 3.75 16.54 20.70
C ARG A 566 3.03 16.99 19.44
N ILE A 567 1.70 16.83 19.39
CA ILE A 567 0.88 17.34 18.30
C ILE A 567 0.95 18.87 18.28
N ARG A 568 0.96 19.54 19.43
CA ARG A 568 1.09 21.00 19.54
C ARG A 568 2.46 21.51 19.11
N ILE A 569 3.55 20.84 19.51
CA ILE A 569 4.93 21.15 19.13
C ILE A 569 5.13 20.88 17.63
N TRP A 570 4.63 19.74 17.14
CA TRP A 570 4.61 19.42 15.73
C TRP A 570 3.83 20.48 14.92
N TRP A 571 2.68 20.90 15.44
CA TRP A 571 1.86 21.92 14.81
C TRP A 571 2.55 23.29 14.83
N SER A 572 3.14 23.71 15.96
CA SER A 572 3.90 24.95 16.04
C SER A 572 5.10 24.94 15.09
N GLN A 573 5.81 23.82 14.97
CA GLN A 573 6.91 23.66 14.01
C GLN A 573 6.44 23.70 12.55
N THR A 574 5.22 23.22 12.30
CA THR A 574 4.60 23.29 10.97
C THR A 574 4.26 24.75 10.61
N VAL A 575 3.72 25.52 11.57
CA VAL A 575 3.40 26.95 11.38
C VAL A 575 4.67 27.78 11.15
N THR A 576 5.75 27.55 11.92
CA THR A 576 7.04 28.24 11.71
C THR A 576 7.69 27.92 10.37
N MET A 577 7.27 26.84 9.70
CA MET A 577 7.73 26.49 8.36
C MET A 577 7.03 27.31 7.27
N PHE A 578 5.83 27.84 7.56
CA PHE A 578 5.05 28.70 6.66
C PHE A 578 5.30 30.19 6.93
N ASP A 579 5.67 30.56 8.17
CA ASP A 579 6.08 31.93 8.54
C ASP A 579 7.53 32.27 8.15
N GLY A 580 8.28 31.31 7.62
CA GLY A 580 9.70 31.47 7.29
C GLY A 580 9.97 32.07 5.92
N ASP A 581 9.42 33.24 5.60
CA ASP A 581 10.05 34.19 4.65
C ASP A 581 9.48 35.63 4.62
N THR A 582 8.84 36.10 5.69
CA THR A 582 8.40 37.51 5.77
C THR A 582 8.68 38.10 7.15
N ASP A 583 9.96 38.40 7.42
CA ASP A 583 10.37 39.68 8.00
C ASP A 583 11.87 39.68 8.21
N GLY A 584 12.58 40.44 7.36
CA GLY A 584 13.89 40.95 7.71
C GLY A 584 13.74 41.97 8.83
N GLY A 585 14.29 41.69 10.00
CA GLY A 585 14.30 42.63 11.11
C GLY A 585 14.86 42.04 12.40
N ASP A 586 16.03 42.54 12.80
CA ASP A 586 16.77 42.27 14.03
C ASP A 586 15.92 41.89 15.26
N ARG A 587 16.17 40.70 15.82
CA ARG A 587 16.03 40.44 17.26
C ARG A 587 17.17 39.55 17.77
N PRO A 588 17.76 39.87 18.94
CA PRO A 588 18.98 39.21 19.40
C PRO A 588 18.70 37.79 19.92
N VAL A 589 19.56 36.86 19.49
CA VAL A 589 19.61 35.46 19.93
C VAL A 589 20.23 35.41 21.34
N PRO A 590 19.61 34.75 22.34
CA PRO A 590 20.28 34.53 23.62
C PRO A 590 21.36 33.45 23.45
N HIS A 591 22.61 33.85 23.65
CA HIS A 591 23.76 32.94 23.75
C HIS A 591 23.63 32.02 24.97
N THR A 592 23.35 30.74 24.77
CA THR A 592 23.69 29.70 25.74
C THR A 592 25.14 29.29 25.52
N LYS A 593 26.03 29.76 26.40
CA LYS A 593 27.40 29.25 26.51
C LYS A 593 27.35 27.78 26.91
N VAL A 594 27.64 26.88 25.98
CA VAL A 594 28.04 25.50 26.30
C VAL A 594 29.57 25.48 26.32
N ALA A 595 30.14 25.41 27.53
CA ALA A 595 31.55 25.17 27.71
C ALA A 595 31.89 23.74 27.27
N ALA A 596 32.98 23.62 26.53
CA ALA A 596 33.56 22.38 26.05
C ALA A 596 33.98 21.45 27.22
N GLY A 597 33.78 20.14 27.04
CA GLY A 597 34.26 19.13 27.99
C GLY A 597 34.12 17.71 27.45
N ALA A 598 35.18 17.27 26.76
CA ALA A 598 35.70 15.90 26.61
C ALA A 598 34.77 14.69 26.35
N ILE A 599 35.07 14.02 25.23
CA ILE A 599 34.81 12.59 24.98
C ILE A 599 35.63 11.74 25.99
N PRO A 600 35.12 10.58 26.44
CA PRO A 600 35.92 9.38 26.19
C PRO A 600 35.10 8.18 25.68
N VAL A 601 35.76 7.45 24.78
CA VAL A 601 35.48 6.08 24.35
C VAL A 601 35.79 5.14 25.52
N ALA A 602 34.91 4.18 25.85
CA ALA A 602 35.27 2.97 26.56
C ALA A 602 34.26 1.83 26.32
N SER A 603 34.82 0.63 26.26
CA SER A 603 34.32 -0.66 25.79
C SER A 603 33.65 -1.53 26.86
N MET A 604 32.81 -2.45 26.38
CA MET A 604 32.58 -3.83 26.84
C MET A 604 31.96 -4.14 28.22
N THR A 605 31.06 -5.15 28.16
CA THR A 605 30.70 -6.16 29.17
C THR A 605 29.88 -5.76 30.41
N GLY A 606 28.67 -6.33 30.48
CA GLY A 606 28.23 -7.08 31.67
C GLY A 606 27.16 -6.46 32.57
N ALA A 607 26.12 -7.27 32.78
CA ALA A 607 25.23 -7.33 33.94
C ALA A 607 23.94 -6.50 33.96
N HIS A 608 22.86 -7.27 34.14
CA HIS A 608 21.52 -6.93 34.57
C HIS A 608 21.47 -5.76 35.55
N ASP A 609 20.62 -4.78 35.25
CA ASP A 609 19.66 -4.28 36.24
C ASP A 609 18.43 -3.70 35.54
N GLY A 610 17.28 -4.28 35.89
CA GLY A 610 15.98 -3.87 35.41
C GLY A 610 15.54 -2.60 36.10
N SER A 611 15.76 -1.45 35.46
CA SER A 611 15.16 -0.18 35.85
C SER A 611 14.45 0.45 34.66
N CYS A 612 13.13 0.52 34.78
CA CYS A 612 12.21 1.07 33.78
C CYS A 612 12.34 2.61 33.78
N PRO A 613 12.48 3.28 32.62
CA PRO A 613 12.56 4.73 32.60
C PRO A 613 11.18 5.33 32.91
N ALA A 614 11.10 6.02 34.05
CA ALA A 614 9.96 6.84 34.49
C ALA A 614 9.48 7.74 33.34
N VAL A 615 8.15 7.94 33.24
CA VAL A 615 7.35 7.96 32.01
C VAL A 615 5.89 8.36 32.27
N TRP A 616 5.58 9.66 32.28
CA TRP A 616 4.24 10.30 32.28
C TRP A 616 3.64 10.61 33.66
N GLU A 617 4.08 11.69 34.28
CA GLU A 617 3.21 12.54 35.10
C GLU A 617 2.54 13.55 34.18
N ASP A 618 1.24 13.76 34.37
CA ASP A 618 0.68 15.09 34.17
C ASP A 618 -0.73 15.16 34.80
N GLY A 619 -0.81 15.88 35.93
CA GLY A 619 -1.95 15.98 36.83
C GLY A 619 -3.10 16.86 36.31
N ASP A 620 -4.27 16.64 36.91
CA ASP A 620 -5.49 17.41 36.71
C ASP A 620 -6.04 17.90 38.06
N HIS A 621 -6.78 18.99 37.99
CA HIS A 621 -7.19 19.90 39.05
C HIS A 621 -8.07 19.30 40.16
N GLY A 622 -7.90 19.84 41.37
CA GLY A 622 -8.87 19.77 42.47
C GLY A 622 -8.73 20.97 43.42
N LYS A 623 -9.83 21.71 43.57
CA LYS A 623 -10.00 22.99 44.30
C LYS A 623 -9.79 22.88 45.81
N GLN A 624 -9.28 23.95 46.45
CA GLN A 624 -9.90 24.74 47.55
C GLN A 624 -8.83 25.49 48.36
N GLY A 625 -9.14 26.72 48.78
CA GLY A 625 -8.44 27.37 49.91
C GLY A 625 -8.01 28.81 49.68
N ARG A 626 -8.82 29.75 50.18
CA ARG A 626 -8.52 31.19 50.30
C ARG A 626 -7.30 31.41 51.20
N LEU A 627 -6.47 32.42 50.92
CA LEU A 627 -6.10 33.52 51.85
C LEU A 627 -4.92 34.37 51.33
N ALA A 628 -5.18 35.69 51.28
CA ALA A 628 -4.28 36.82 51.55
C ALA A 628 -2.96 37.02 50.74
N SER A 629 -2.98 38.06 49.89
CA SER A 629 -1.87 39.03 49.69
C SER A 629 -1.62 39.85 50.97
N PRO A 630 -0.62 40.77 51.06
CA PRO A 630 0.64 40.93 50.31
C PRO A 630 1.87 41.19 51.24
N VAL A 631 3.11 40.88 50.83
CA VAL A 631 4.29 41.63 51.35
C VAL A 631 5.38 41.75 50.28
N HIS A 632 5.79 43.00 50.06
CA HIS A 632 6.97 43.45 49.32
C HIS A 632 8.28 42.78 49.77
N HIS A 633 9.19 42.49 48.83
CA HIS A 633 10.58 42.97 48.97
C HIS A 633 11.34 42.99 47.64
N ARG A 634 11.78 44.19 47.27
CA ARG A 634 12.96 44.45 46.42
C ARG A 634 14.20 43.89 47.11
N VAL A 635 15.10 43.22 46.38
CA VAL A 635 16.56 43.41 46.49
C VAL A 635 17.21 43.16 45.13
N ARG A 636 18.05 44.12 44.72
CA ARG A 636 19.00 44.10 43.60
C ARG A 636 20.17 43.14 43.88
N ARG A 637 20.61 42.39 42.88
CA ARG A 637 21.93 42.56 42.23
C ARG A 637 22.01 41.69 40.99
#